data_AF-A0A968S749-F1
#
_entry.id   AF-A0A968S749-F1
#
_cell.length_a   1.000
_cell.length_b   1.000
_cell.length_c   1.000
_cell.angle_alpha   90.00
_cell.angle_beta   90.00
_cell.angle_gamma   90.00
#
_symmetry.space_group_name_H-M   'P 1'
#
loop_
_entity.id
_entity.type
_entity.pdbx_description
1 polymer ?
#
loop_
_entity_poly.entity_id
_entity_poly.type
_entity_poly.pdbx_seq_one_letter_code
_entity_poly.pdbx_strand_id
1 'polypeptide(L)'
;MSKFLSSNRSRPCPLCADTKGKCRSLSDNDLLLCMTFADGDAGVAGWHYLGLDRSSLWGLFVPDQEQAGKTWQDVLEERNHRRQEAAQREQEQLQQALPLEQRSQEYQKLLLELPRSEATSADLKRRGLSDAQIAASLIKSVEPGQRIEDISPYLPGIRGGRLAVNQAGYLVPAFDLTGAVIGCQLRIDGAVDNKYRWLKGRFSSHLPNGELPLTTVRSQVAGEPSINLCEGILKPWIAAQGHSGVWIGASGGQFGASKGQLQQSLEILSQEQPHQVINFYPDAGAVANRQVYRRDCDTIRLLQSWGYKVRVASWEQFWDKSRPDCDELDPAVTISWVSAAEYLSLREQSRQSGSQRGTVDWFKSQLSRLLKTQPQHQRPQGFAKVDEPKTVAPEPQRYPAADRLQVWADSGQFALDASGMGTGKSYDAGRLSPQQLGVERLIYITNDPRNPTTETLLSWPVAEGRHDGLIFDEQGKLRRRQESQSAAIAPNCGRTQTINVLKSKNIAGANSAELVCRSCPHYEACGAGAVFGWQAQRREALAQERMIIHPASLSSPDYFDYSGTALIWDERMLHNRQVLTVSEEDIQATMVALMTHTAREAQQLQPFLSRLRQLLTGAIKQPDRYGWHHHQLQEQLAALLPADLDLDALQQALAPDLSCLNWTADYGVDLGDLPAGVRRKLKERDAQTATRLAEVIKQWLLPVIRVLQGEVGYLSLSYGTLTVTTIDHHLVAIAQAAAKNLFLDATGDLAELAAVLGIPMETIDYIAVEEPVGAEVTLTQVTGLGRLGQQRGKEQQARAEAVIDHYRQSRGDLAVIRLKRYAQAGDRRWFVDSRGSNDLQTRKSLLIEGPPCP
;
A
#
# COMPACT_ATOMS: atom_id res chain seq x y z
N MET A 1 5.82 15.41 7.17
CA MET A 1 7.19 14.95 6.90
C MET A 1 8.14 16.07 7.28
N SER A 2 9.13 15.81 8.12
CA SER A 2 10.22 16.76 8.37
C SER A 2 11.03 16.90 7.08
N LYS A 3 11.21 18.11 6.56
CA LYS A 3 11.93 18.36 5.30
C LYS A 3 13.35 18.84 5.63
N PHE A 4 14.35 18.36 4.89
CA PHE A 4 15.70 18.91 4.95
C PHE A 4 15.71 20.34 4.38
N LEU A 5 16.32 21.24 5.10
CA LEU A 5 16.45 22.65 4.76
C LEU A 5 17.92 22.93 4.44
N SER A 6 18.17 23.55 3.29
CA SER A 6 19.52 23.97 2.91
C SER A 6 20.02 25.11 3.81
N SER A 7 21.30 25.11 4.12
CA SER A 7 22.00 26.17 4.83
C SER A 7 21.89 27.48 4.06
N ASN A 8 21.78 28.61 4.76
CA ASN A 8 21.71 29.91 4.11
C ASN A 8 22.21 31.00 5.08
N ARG A 9 22.17 32.27 4.67
CA ARG A 9 22.66 33.38 5.51
C ARG A 9 21.91 33.52 6.84
N SER A 10 20.64 33.15 6.92
CA SER A 10 19.87 33.17 8.18
C SER A 10 19.92 31.84 8.95
N ARG A 11 20.46 30.79 8.32
CA ARG A 11 20.66 29.47 8.91
C ARG A 11 22.02 28.91 8.44
N PRO A 12 23.14 29.51 8.90
CA PRO A 12 24.46 29.00 8.57
C PRO A 12 24.57 27.56 9.06
N CYS A 13 25.31 26.73 8.33
CA CYS A 13 25.70 25.41 8.83
C CYS A 13 26.46 25.62 10.15
N PRO A 14 26.03 25.07 11.28
CA PRO A 14 26.69 25.33 12.56
C PRO A 14 28.08 24.69 12.66
N LEU A 15 28.44 23.81 11.72
CA LEU A 15 29.79 23.22 11.64
C LEU A 15 30.72 24.06 10.78
N CYS A 16 30.38 24.27 9.51
CA CYS A 16 31.28 24.95 8.55
C CYS A 16 30.90 26.39 8.23
N ALA A 17 29.90 26.93 8.92
CA ALA A 17 29.33 28.25 8.68
C ALA A 17 28.86 28.50 7.23
N ASP A 18 28.67 27.45 6.42
CA ASP A 18 28.17 27.62 5.05
C ASP A 18 26.81 28.31 5.06
N THR A 19 26.69 29.33 4.23
CA THR A 19 25.49 30.16 4.08
C THR A 19 24.98 30.17 2.64
N LYS A 20 25.50 29.28 1.79
CA LYS A 20 25.27 29.28 0.34
C LYS A 20 24.41 28.12 -0.16
N GLY A 21 23.77 27.36 0.73
CA GLY A 21 22.87 26.25 0.35
C GLY A 21 23.55 24.90 0.20
N LYS A 22 24.84 24.79 0.51
CA LYS A 22 25.62 23.57 0.26
C LYS A 22 25.40 22.52 1.33
N CYS A 23 25.15 22.92 2.58
CA CYS A 23 24.84 22.01 3.69
C CYS A 23 23.33 21.88 3.87
N ARG A 24 22.86 20.82 4.55
CA ARG A 24 21.42 20.61 4.82
C ARG A 24 21.19 20.27 6.28
N SER A 25 20.11 20.73 6.87
CA SER A 25 19.72 20.40 8.25
C SER A 25 18.24 20.12 8.31
N LEU A 26 17.82 19.20 9.19
CA LEU A 26 16.40 19.13 9.55
C LEU A 26 15.98 20.38 10.31
N SER A 27 14.71 20.75 10.22
CA SER A 27 14.15 21.99 10.78
C SER A 27 14.60 22.32 12.19
N ASP A 28 14.85 21.30 13.02
CA ASP A 28 15.17 21.41 14.44
C ASP A 28 16.68 21.28 14.74
N ASN A 29 17.55 21.19 13.73
CA ASN A 29 19.00 20.96 13.84
C ASN A 29 19.42 19.60 14.44
N ASP A 30 18.51 18.65 14.62
CA ASP A 30 18.83 17.30 15.16
C ASP A 30 19.70 16.41 14.27
N LEU A 31 19.81 16.74 12.98
CA LEU A 31 20.76 16.13 12.06
C LEU A 31 21.15 17.16 11.00
N LEU A 32 22.45 17.19 10.75
CA LEU A 32 23.11 18.12 9.87
C LEU A 32 23.99 17.35 8.88
N LEU A 33 23.87 17.71 7.60
CA LEU A 33 24.64 17.24 6.47
C LEU A 33 25.58 18.35 6.07
N CYS A 34 26.87 18.21 6.39
CA CYS A 34 27.88 19.21 6.14
C CYS A 34 28.76 18.81 4.96
N MET A 35 28.78 19.63 3.90
CA MET A 35 29.58 19.35 2.69
C MET A 35 31.07 19.65 2.91
N THR A 36 31.40 20.58 3.81
CA THR A 36 32.78 21.03 4.05
C THR A 36 33.57 20.08 4.94
N PHE A 37 32.89 19.44 5.90
CA PHE A 37 33.45 18.42 6.78
C PHE A 37 32.91 17.05 6.40
N ALA A 38 33.07 16.68 5.12
CA ALA A 38 32.62 15.40 4.62
C ALA A 38 33.49 14.25 5.19
N ASP A 39 34.81 14.46 5.26
CA ASP A 39 35.79 13.36 5.40
C ASP A 39 36.32 13.14 6.83
N GLY A 40 35.62 13.62 7.86
CA GLY A 40 36.01 13.37 9.26
C GLY A 40 35.33 14.27 10.28
N ASP A 41 35.52 13.93 11.57
CA ASP A 41 34.97 14.71 12.68
C ASP A 41 35.54 16.13 12.69
N ALA A 42 34.64 17.11 12.65
CA ALA A 42 34.97 18.53 12.63
C ALA A 42 35.49 19.04 13.99
N GLY A 43 35.42 18.22 15.06
CA GLY A 43 35.89 18.59 16.40
C GLY A 43 35.08 19.71 17.04
N VAL A 44 33.83 19.89 16.63
CA VAL A 44 32.96 20.99 17.08
C VAL A 44 32.19 20.55 18.33
N ALA A 45 32.37 21.27 19.43
CA ALA A 45 31.72 20.97 20.72
C ALA A 45 30.19 20.94 20.60
N GLY A 46 29.58 19.87 21.14
CA GLY A 46 28.13 19.66 21.12
C GLY A 46 27.59 19.02 19.85
N TRP A 47 28.45 18.49 18.98
CA TRP A 47 28.07 17.76 17.77
C TRP A 47 28.95 16.52 17.57
N HIS A 48 28.34 15.40 17.18
CA HIS A 48 29.04 14.15 16.90
C HIS A 48 28.94 13.75 15.43
N TYR A 49 30.09 13.42 14.82
CA TYR A 49 30.20 12.90 13.46
C TYR A 49 29.85 11.42 13.38
N LEU A 50 29.03 11.05 12.38
CA LEU A 50 28.54 9.69 12.19
C LEU A 50 29.11 9.00 10.94
N GLY A 51 29.70 9.75 9.99
CA GLY A 51 30.20 9.21 8.72
C GLY A 51 29.76 10.02 7.49
N LEU A 52 30.02 9.49 6.31
CA LEU A 52 29.61 10.05 5.01
C LEU A 52 28.20 9.60 4.61
N ASP A 53 27.50 10.44 3.84
CA ASP A 53 26.28 10.05 3.13
C ASP A 53 26.60 9.12 1.94
N ARG A 54 25.56 8.53 1.32
CA ARG A 54 25.75 7.61 0.19
C ARG A 54 26.39 8.22 -1.04
N SER A 55 26.17 9.51 -1.29
CA SER A 55 26.81 10.18 -2.42
C SER A 55 28.27 10.57 -2.14
N SER A 56 28.78 10.28 -0.93
CA SER A 56 30.12 10.66 -0.45
C SER A 56 30.39 12.17 -0.58
N LEU A 57 29.33 12.97 -0.50
CA LEU A 57 29.37 14.41 -0.76
C LEU A 57 29.12 15.22 0.53
N TRP A 58 28.55 14.62 1.57
CA TRP A 58 28.22 15.25 2.85
C TRP A 58 28.60 14.37 4.05
N GLY A 59 29.14 14.99 5.09
CA GLY A 59 29.32 14.38 6.41
C GLY A 59 28.08 14.53 7.29
N LEU A 60 27.73 13.49 8.05
CA LEU A 60 26.54 13.39 8.91
C LEU A 60 26.86 13.75 10.37
N PHE A 61 26.08 14.66 10.98
CA PHE A 61 26.33 15.17 12.34
C PHE A 61 25.04 15.36 13.18
N VAL A 62 25.10 15.05 14.48
CA VAL A 62 23.98 15.17 15.45
C VAL A 62 24.37 15.98 16.70
N PRO A 63 23.44 16.71 17.35
CA PRO A 63 23.74 17.52 18.53
C PRO A 63 23.79 16.71 19.84
N ASP A 64 24.71 17.06 20.74
CA ASP A 64 24.76 16.53 22.11
C ASP A 64 23.70 17.19 22.99
N GLN A 65 22.89 16.39 23.69
CA GLN A 65 22.01 16.90 24.75
C GLN A 65 22.14 16.09 26.04
N GLU A 66 22.68 16.74 27.08
CA GLU A 66 22.39 16.41 28.49
C GLU A 66 21.17 17.23 28.94
N GLN A 67 20.03 16.58 29.27
CA GLN A 67 18.92 17.23 29.98
C GLN A 67 18.29 16.33 31.05
N ALA A 68 17.90 16.99 32.15
CA ALA A 68 17.86 16.47 33.51
C ALA A 68 16.64 15.58 33.85
N GLY A 69 16.94 14.37 34.31
CA GLY A 69 16.10 13.60 35.26
C GLY A 69 14.78 13.01 34.78
N LYS A 70 14.34 13.22 33.52
CA LYS A 70 13.17 12.53 32.95
C LYS A 70 13.59 11.59 31.82
N THR A 71 13.17 10.34 31.91
CA THR A 71 13.40 9.34 30.86
C THR A 71 12.44 9.58 29.69
N TRP A 72 12.80 9.06 28.51
CA TRP A 72 11.98 9.08 27.29
C TRP A 72 10.55 8.50 27.44
N GLN A 73 10.26 7.84 28.56
CA GLN A 73 9.00 7.16 28.86
C GLN A 73 7.88 8.14 29.22
N ASP A 74 8.15 9.16 30.05
CA ASP A 74 7.13 10.12 30.50
C ASP A 74 6.56 10.98 29.35
N VAL A 75 7.37 11.21 28.32
CA VAL A 75 7.02 12.03 27.15
C VAL A 75 6.05 11.30 26.20
N LEU A 76 5.93 9.97 26.31
CA LEU A 76 5.17 9.12 25.39
C LEU A 76 3.67 9.13 25.71
N GLU A 77 3.31 9.11 26.99
CA GLU A 77 1.93 8.98 27.47
C GLU A 77 1.09 10.24 27.21
N GLU A 78 1.68 11.41 27.42
CA GLU A 78 1.01 12.70 27.27
C GLU A 78 0.56 13.00 25.83
N ARG A 79 1.16 12.31 24.85
CA ARG A 79 0.94 12.55 23.42
C ARG A 79 -0.30 11.86 22.86
N ASN A 80 -0.71 10.73 23.45
CA ASN A 80 -1.82 9.93 22.96
C ASN A 80 -3.18 10.56 23.29
N HIS A 81 -3.31 11.15 24.48
CA HIS A 81 -4.52 11.83 24.94
C HIS A 81 -4.93 13.00 24.03
N ARG A 82 -3.97 13.81 23.57
CA ARG A 82 -4.22 15.03 22.78
C ARG A 82 -4.80 14.80 21.37
N ARG A 83 -4.75 13.58 20.82
CA ARG A 83 -5.16 13.27 19.44
C ARG A 83 -6.65 12.99 19.28
N GLN A 84 -7.25 12.29 20.24
CA GLN A 84 -8.66 11.92 20.19
C GLN A 84 -9.56 13.16 20.34
N GLU A 85 -9.16 14.08 21.20
CA GLU A 85 -9.88 15.34 21.40
C GLU A 85 -9.95 16.24 20.15
N ALA A 86 -8.99 16.13 19.21
CA ALA A 86 -8.92 17.04 18.06
C ALA A 86 -9.95 16.71 16.97
N ALA A 87 -10.25 15.44 16.74
CA ALA A 87 -11.14 14.99 15.65
C ALA A 87 -12.63 15.26 15.95
N GLN A 88 -13.06 15.04 17.19
CA GLN A 88 -14.44 15.35 17.60
C GLN A 88 -14.75 16.85 17.51
N ARG A 89 -13.79 17.70 17.90
CA ARG A 89 -13.91 19.16 17.82
C ARG A 89 -14.12 19.68 16.38
N GLU A 90 -13.57 19.01 15.36
CA GLU A 90 -13.68 19.43 13.97
C GLU A 90 -15.08 19.20 13.39
N GLN A 91 -15.70 18.07 13.74
CA GLN A 91 -17.05 17.72 13.26
C GLN A 91 -18.15 18.58 13.92
N GLU A 92 -17.99 18.89 15.20
CA GLU A 92 -18.87 19.82 15.93
C GLU A 92 -18.80 21.24 15.35
N GLN A 93 -17.62 21.69 14.89
CA GLN A 93 -17.43 23.02 14.33
C GLN A 93 -18.13 23.21 12.97
N LEU A 94 -18.27 22.17 12.15
CA LEU A 94 -18.93 22.26 10.83
C LEU A 94 -20.45 22.39 10.95
N GLN A 95 -21.07 21.72 11.93
CA GLN A 95 -22.51 21.82 12.19
C GLN A 95 -22.94 23.21 12.69
N GLN A 96 -22.00 23.97 13.27
CA GLN A 96 -22.22 25.31 13.78
C GLN A 96 -21.83 26.42 12.78
N ALA A 97 -21.48 26.06 11.54
CA ALA A 97 -21.10 27.03 10.51
C ALA A 97 -22.31 27.87 10.07
N LEU A 98 -22.09 29.17 9.87
CA LEU A 98 -23.14 30.07 9.39
C LEU A 98 -23.61 29.69 7.97
N PRO A 99 -24.93 29.77 7.70
CA PRO A 99 -25.46 29.73 6.33
C PRO A 99 -24.82 30.81 5.44
N LEU A 100 -24.70 30.54 4.14
CA LEU A 100 -23.96 31.42 3.21
C LEU A 100 -24.48 32.87 3.17
N GLU A 101 -25.80 33.06 3.18
CA GLU A 101 -26.41 34.39 3.14
C GLU A 101 -26.06 35.22 4.39
N GLN A 102 -26.26 34.63 5.58
CA GLN A 102 -25.89 35.26 6.85
C GLN A 102 -24.38 35.50 6.92
N ARG A 103 -23.57 34.54 6.46
CA ARG A 103 -22.11 34.66 6.40
C ARG A 103 -21.68 35.85 5.54
N SER A 104 -22.33 36.09 4.40
CA SER A 104 -22.05 37.25 3.55
C SER A 104 -22.43 38.57 4.20
N GLN A 105 -23.61 38.64 4.82
CA GLN A 105 -24.05 39.85 5.54
C GLN A 105 -23.03 40.23 6.63
N GLU A 106 -22.55 39.24 7.38
CA GLU A 106 -21.57 39.45 8.45
C GLU A 106 -20.17 39.82 7.93
N TYR A 107 -19.69 39.22 6.83
CA TYR A 107 -18.44 39.66 6.21
C TYR A 107 -18.54 41.07 5.62
N GLN A 108 -19.69 41.46 5.04
CA GLN A 108 -19.88 42.81 4.51
C GLN A 108 -19.83 43.86 5.62
N LYS A 109 -20.54 43.65 6.74
CA LYS A 109 -20.45 44.53 7.91
C LYS A 109 -19.00 44.67 8.38
N LEU A 110 -18.30 43.54 8.55
CA LEU A 110 -16.88 43.53 8.96
C LEU A 110 -16.00 44.36 8.03
N LEU A 111 -16.13 44.20 6.71
CA LEU A 111 -15.29 44.90 5.74
C LEU A 111 -15.66 46.39 5.62
N LEU A 112 -16.88 46.80 5.95
CA LEU A 112 -17.25 48.22 5.98
C LEU A 112 -16.61 48.96 7.16
N GLU A 113 -16.51 48.30 8.32
CA GLU A 113 -15.91 48.87 9.54
C GLU A 113 -14.38 49.01 9.48
N LEU A 114 -13.71 48.19 8.66
CA LEU A 114 -12.26 48.16 8.63
C LEU A 114 -11.64 49.28 7.77
N PRO A 115 -10.52 49.89 8.24
CA PRO A 115 -9.81 50.91 7.48
C PRO A 115 -8.97 50.28 6.35
N ARG A 116 -8.43 51.11 5.47
CA ARG A 116 -7.40 50.71 4.50
C ARG A 116 -6.17 51.56 4.71
N SER A 117 -5.01 50.92 4.88
CA SER A 117 -3.72 51.58 5.10
C SER A 117 -3.10 52.04 3.79
N GLU A 118 -2.18 53.00 3.89
CA GLU A 118 -1.38 53.44 2.74
C GLU A 118 -0.50 52.32 2.18
N ALA A 119 0.06 51.46 3.05
CA ALA A 119 0.87 50.32 2.63
C ALA A 119 0.07 49.29 1.81
N THR A 120 -1.16 48.98 2.22
CA THR A 120 -2.08 48.14 1.43
C THR A 120 -2.40 48.81 0.09
N SER A 121 -2.68 50.12 0.12
CA SER A 121 -2.95 50.88 -1.11
C SER A 121 -1.74 50.86 -2.06
N ALA A 122 -0.52 50.96 -1.54
CA ALA A 122 0.71 50.89 -2.33
C ALA A 122 0.96 49.49 -2.94
N ASP A 123 0.71 48.40 -2.22
CA ASP A 123 0.83 47.04 -2.80
C ASP A 123 -0.21 46.80 -3.90
N LEU A 124 -1.44 47.29 -3.70
CA LEU A 124 -2.50 47.20 -4.71
C LEU A 124 -2.16 48.05 -5.95
N LYS A 125 -1.61 49.26 -5.78
CA LYS A 125 -1.11 50.08 -6.89
C LYS A 125 0.02 49.41 -7.65
N ARG A 126 0.97 48.78 -6.95
CA ARG A 126 2.07 48.02 -7.56
C ARG A 126 1.55 46.89 -8.46
N ARG A 127 0.40 46.31 -8.13
CA ARG A 127 -0.30 45.28 -8.92
C ARG A 127 -1.20 45.87 -10.02
N GLY A 128 -1.04 47.14 -10.37
CA GLY A 128 -1.73 47.77 -11.50
C GLY A 128 -3.12 48.36 -11.19
N LEU A 129 -3.53 48.44 -9.92
CA LEU A 129 -4.84 49.01 -9.58
C LEU A 129 -4.78 50.54 -9.46
N SER A 130 -5.76 51.21 -10.06
CA SER A 130 -5.96 52.66 -9.91
C SER A 130 -6.54 53.03 -8.55
N ASP A 131 -6.38 54.30 -8.15
CA ASP A 131 -6.97 54.82 -6.91
C ASP A 131 -8.50 54.63 -6.84
N ALA A 132 -9.20 54.77 -7.97
CA ALA A 132 -10.65 54.55 -8.04
C ALA A 132 -11.03 53.07 -7.82
N GLN A 133 -10.28 52.13 -8.43
CA GLN A 133 -10.49 50.69 -8.24
C GLN A 133 -10.16 50.25 -6.82
N ILE A 134 -9.08 50.78 -6.25
CA ILE A 134 -8.73 50.56 -4.84
C ILE A 134 -9.84 51.07 -3.95
N ALA A 135 -10.34 52.30 -4.17
CA ALA A 135 -11.47 52.87 -3.43
C ALA A 135 -12.71 51.95 -3.45
N ALA A 136 -13.07 51.43 -4.63
CA ALA A 136 -14.20 50.51 -4.82
C ALA A 136 -13.97 49.09 -4.27
N SER A 137 -12.73 48.72 -3.91
CA SER A 137 -12.41 47.38 -3.41
C SER A 137 -12.92 47.15 -1.98
N LEU A 138 -13.36 45.92 -1.69
CA LEU A 138 -13.61 45.45 -0.32
C LEU A 138 -12.33 44.95 0.38
N ILE A 139 -11.16 45.28 -0.17
CA ILE A 139 -9.86 44.91 0.42
C ILE A 139 -9.54 45.92 1.53
N LYS A 140 -9.44 45.43 2.76
CA LYS A 140 -9.25 46.26 3.96
C LYS A 140 -8.07 45.81 4.78
N SER A 141 -7.40 46.75 5.42
CA SER A 141 -6.24 46.50 6.25
C SER A 141 -6.68 46.11 7.64
N VAL A 142 -5.93 45.20 8.24
CA VAL A 142 -6.22 44.66 9.56
C VAL A 142 -4.96 44.63 10.39
N GLU A 143 -5.17 44.90 11.67
CA GLU A 143 -4.13 44.86 12.68
C GLU A 143 -4.44 43.77 13.70
N PRO A 144 -3.42 43.15 14.33
CA PRO A 144 -3.63 42.16 15.36
C PRO A 144 -4.52 42.68 16.50
N GLY A 145 -5.54 41.91 16.87
CA GLY A 145 -6.35 42.18 18.06
C GLY A 145 -7.40 43.29 17.94
N GLN A 146 -7.70 43.77 16.73
CA GLN A 146 -8.80 44.73 16.49
C GLN A 146 -10.13 44.23 17.08
N ARG A 147 -10.78 45.11 17.84
CA ARG A 147 -12.16 44.90 18.31
C ARG A 147 -13.12 45.18 17.17
N ILE A 148 -14.13 44.33 17.06
CA ILE A 148 -15.17 44.41 16.06
C ILE A 148 -16.49 44.35 16.82
N GLU A 149 -17.37 45.30 16.53
CA GLU A 149 -18.68 45.43 17.17
C GLU A 149 -19.75 44.89 16.21
N ASP A 150 -20.88 44.42 16.72
CA ASP A 150 -22.04 44.01 15.92
C ASP A 150 -21.81 42.93 14.81
N ILE A 151 -20.75 42.12 14.95
CA ILE A 151 -20.48 40.94 14.10
C ILE A 151 -20.71 39.63 14.84
N SER A 152 -21.34 38.68 14.15
CA SER A 152 -21.64 37.34 14.65
C SER A 152 -20.37 36.62 15.15
N PRO A 153 -20.39 36.07 16.37
CA PRO A 153 -19.25 35.31 16.91
C PRO A 153 -19.02 33.97 16.20
N TYR A 154 -19.96 33.56 15.33
CA TYR A 154 -19.87 32.35 14.52
C TYR A 154 -19.19 32.58 13.16
N LEU A 155 -18.89 33.82 12.80
CA LEU A 155 -18.20 34.16 11.55
C LEU A 155 -16.73 33.69 11.60
N PRO A 156 -16.22 32.95 10.59
CA PRO A 156 -14.82 32.54 10.56
C PRO A 156 -13.89 33.74 10.50
N GLY A 157 -12.92 33.76 11.41
CA GLY A 157 -12.05 34.91 11.63
C GLY A 157 -12.47 35.77 12.82
N ILE A 158 -13.55 35.46 13.53
CA ILE A 158 -13.94 36.16 14.76
C ILE A 158 -13.66 35.28 15.98
N ARG A 159 -13.12 35.90 17.04
CA ARG A 159 -12.89 35.26 18.34
C ARG A 159 -13.07 36.27 19.48
N GLY A 160 -14.15 36.14 20.24
CA GLY A 160 -14.41 36.97 21.42
C GLY A 160 -14.62 38.45 21.10
N GLY A 161 -15.41 38.76 20.06
CA GLY A 161 -15.66 40.15 19.62
C GLY A 161 -14.45 40.84 19.01
N ARG A 162 -13.47 40.07 18.52
CA ARG A 162 -12.25 40.56 17.88
C ARG A 162 -11.95 39.78 16.62
N LEU A 163 -11.25 40.42 15.71
CA LEU A 163 -10.70 39.74 14.53
C LEU A 163 -9.53 38.83 14.96
N ALA A 164 -9.62 37.55 14.62
CA ALA A 164 -8.68 36.49 14.97
C ALA A 164 -7.46 36.46 14.01
N VAL A 165 -6.86 37.63 13.80
CA VAL A 165 -5.61 37.81 13.05
C VAL A 165 -4.47 38.09 14.01
N ASN A 166 -3.30 37.49 13.75
CA ASN A 166 -2.13 37.62 14.62
C ASN A 166 -0.99 38.44 14.00
N GLN A 167 -1.15 38.84 12.74
CA GLN A 167 -0.20 39.66 11.99
C GLN A 167 -0.97 40.68 11.19
N ALA A 168 -0.34 41.84 11.01
CA ALA A 168 -0.85 42.89 10.15
C ALA A 168 -0.88 42.43 8.69
N GLY A 169 -1.80 43.00 7.94
CA GLY A 169 -1.99 42.66 6.54
C GLY A 169 -3.27 43.26 6.00
N TYR A 170 -3.75 42.70 4.89
CA TYR A 170 -5.05 43.04 4.35
C TYR A 170 -5.90 41.82 4.05
N LEU A 171 -7.22 41.97 4.25
CA LEU A 171 -8.21 40.95 3.94
C LEU A 171 -8.51 40.96 2.44
N VAL A 172 -8.48 39.77 1.86
CA VAL A 172 -8.85 39.47 0.49
C VAL A 172 -10.17 38.71 0.54
N PRO A 173 -11.29 39.37 0.20
CA PRO A 173 -12.59 38.72 0.15
C PRO A 173 -12.67 37.71 -1.01
N ALA A 174 -13.33 36.59 -0.76
CA ALA A 174 -13.73 35.59 -1.74
C ALA A 174 -15.21 35.77 -2.05
N PHE A 175 -15.53 35.93 -3.33
CA PHE A 175 -16.87 36.24 -3.81
C PHE A 175 -17.56 35.04 -4.43
N ASP A 176 -18.84 34.85 -4.19
CA ASP A 176 -19.63 33.94 -5.02
C ASP A 176 -20.02 34.59 -6.36
N LEU A 177 -20.73 33.83 -7.21
CA LEU A 177 -21.15 34.30 -8.53
C LEU A 177 -22.08 35.53 -8.51
N THR A 178 -22.77 35.76 -7.39
CA THR A 178 -23.67 36.91 -7.18
C THR A 178 -22.93 38.14 -6.66
N GLY A 179 -21.66 37.99 -6.28
CA GLY A 179 -20.86 39.02 -5.63
C GLY A 179 -20.98 39.03 -4.10
N ALA A 180 -21.62 38.03 -3.50
CA ALA A 180 -21.71 37.88 -2.06
C ALA A 180 -20.37 37.39 -1.48
N VAL A 181 -19.99 37.88 -0.29
CA VAL A 181 -18.69 37.54 0.32
C VAL A 181 -18.82 36.25 1.12
N ILE A 182 -18.23 35.17 0.63
CA ILE A 182 -18.36 33.83 1.26
C ILE A 182 -17.14 33.42 2.07
N GLY A 183 -16.07 34.21 2.05
CA GLY A 183 -14.90 34.01 2.90
C GLY A 183 -13.88 35.12 2.74
N CYS A 184 -12.85 35.11 3.58
CA CYS A 184 -11.74 36.05 3.48
C CYS A 184 -10.40 35.34 3.73
N GLN A 185 -9.38 35.71 2.95
CA GLN A 185 -7.99 35.38 3.25
C GLN A 185 -7.27 36.61 3.80
N LEU A 186 -6.46 36.44 4.84
CA LEU A 186 -5.47 37.42 5.23
C LEU A 186 -4.24 37.29 4.32
N ARG A 187 -3.91 38.35 3.60
CA ARG A 187 -2.61 38.55 2.98
C ARG A 187 -1.71 39.24 4.00
N ILE A 188 -0.69 38.52 4.48
CA ILE A 188 0.20 39.01 5.54
C ILE A 188 1.23 39.95 4.94
N ASP A 189 1.44 41.10 5.59
CA ASP A 189 2.45 42.08 5.18
C ASP A 189 3.87 41.52 5.31
N GLY A 190 4.73 41.80 4.33
CA GLY A 190 6.14 41.37 4.34
C GLY A 190 6.39 39.85 4.23
N ALA A 191 5.35 39.01 4.17
CA ALA A 191 5.52 37.56 4.10
C ALA A 191 6.07 37.10 2.74
N VAL A 192 7.12 36.28 2.78
CA VAL A 192 7.78 35.67 1.60
C VAL A 192 7.18 34.29 1.28
N ASP A 193 6.84 33.49 2.30
CA ASP A 193 6.19 32.18 2.19
C ASP A 193 4.87 32.14 2.98
N ASN A 194 3.92 31.30 2.57
CA ASN A 194 2.57 31.21 3.17
C ASN A 194 1.89 32.59 3.28
N LYS A 195 2.02 33.36 2.19
CA LYS A 195 1.58 34.75 2.02
C LYS A 195 0.10 34.98 2.35
N TYR A 196 -0.74 34.00 2.02
CA TYR A 196 -2.19 34.05 2.20
C TYR A 196 -2.60 32.99 3.23
N ARG A 197 -3.50 33.36 4.14
CA ARG A 197 -4.10 32.45 5.13
C ARG A 197 -5.59 32.68 5.19
N TRP A 198 -6.39 31.63 5.16
CA TRP A 198 -7.82 31.76 5.40
C TRP A 198 -8.10 32.30 6.81
N LEU A 199 -9.07 33.20 6.92
CA LEU A 199 -9.56 33.66 8.21
C LEU A 199 -10.21 32.51 8.97
N LYS A 200 -9.62 32.18 10.12
CA LYS A 200 -10.12 31.17 11.04
C LYS A 200 -10.17 31.76 12.44
N GLY A 201 -11.18 31.37 13.21
CA GLY A 201 -11.37 31.84 14.57
C GLY A 201 -11.68 30.67 15.49
N ARG A 202 -12.81 30.76 16.19
CA ARG A 202 -13.43 29.58 16.81
C ARG A 202 -13.92 28.58 15.75
N PHE A 203 -14.30 29.08 14.58
CA PHE A 203 -14.83 28.31 13.47
C PHE A 203 -13.87 28.28 12.28
N SER A 204 -13.94 27.17 11.55
CA SER A 204 -13.16 26.90 10.35
C SER A 204 -13.61 27.78 9.17
N SER A 205 -12.70 28.06 8.24
CA SER A 205 -13.00 28.86 7.05
C SER A 205 -13.82 28.10 6.01
N HIS A 206 -13.91 26.77 6.16
CA HIS A 206 -14.71 25.93 5.27
C HIS A 206 -16.17 26.37 5.28
N LEU A 207 -16.81 26.17 4.15
CA LEU A 207 -18.25 26.33 3.99
C LEU A 207 -18.98 25.14 4.63
N PRO A 208 -20.31 25.21 4.82
CA PRO A 208 -21.07 24.11 5.40
C PRO A 208 -20.93 22.77 4.65
N ASN A 209 -20.61 22.82 3.36
CA ASN A 209 -20.35 21.63 2.53
C ASN A 209 -18.92 21.05 2.72
N GLY A 210 -18.11 21.61 3.62
CA GLY A 210 -16.75 21.17 3.89
C GLY A 210 -15.69 21.66 2.89
N GLU A 211 -16.07 22.45 1.88
CA GLU A 211 -15.13 23.00 0.89
C GLU A 211 -14.58 24.35 1.33
N LEU A 212 -13.39 24.72 0.85
CA LEU A 212 -12.90 26.09 0.99
C LEU A 212 -13.59 27.01 -0.04
N PRO A 213 -13.82 28.29 0.29
CA PRO A 213 -14.47 29.22 -0.64
C PRO A 213 -13.66 29.41 -1.93
N LEU A 214 -14.33 29.36 -3.08
CA LEU A 214 -13.82 29.89 -4.35
C LEU A 214 -14.18 31.38 -4.47
N THR A 215 -13.47 32.09 -5.33
CA THR A 215 -13.87 33.46 -5.69
C THR A 215 -14.30 33.52 -7.14
N THR A 216 -15.35 34.27 -7.44
CA THR A 216 -15.86 34.52 -8.78
C THR A 216 -16.13 36.02 -8.93
N VAL A 217 -15.56 36.65 -9.96
CA VAL A 217 -15.63 38.09 -10.18
C VAL A 217 -16.03 38.38 -11.62
N ARG A 218 -17.08 39.18 -11.81
CA ARG A 218 -17.51 39.64 -13.13
C ARG A 218 -16.81 40.96 -13.46
N SER A 219 -16.14 41.02 -14.60
CA SER A 219 -15.51 42.25 -15.09
C SER A 219 -16.53 43.26 -15.58
N GLN A 220 -16.23 44.54 -15.37
CA GLN A 220 -16.95 45.68 -15.97
C GLN A 220 -16.28 46.22 -17.23
N VAL A 221 -15.12 45.66 -17.61
CA VAL A 221 -14.38 46.06 -18.82
C VAL A 221 -15.12 45.55 -20.05
N ALA A 222 -15.42 46.46 -20.98
CA ALA A 222 -16.07 46.11 -22.23
C ALA A 222 -15.16 45.21 -23.07
N GLY A 223 -15.70 44.09 -23.55
CA GLY A 223 -14.98 43.12 -24.37
C GLY A 223 -15.79 41.86 -24.60
N GLU A 224 -15.19 40.88 -25.25
CA GLU A 224 -15.84 39.60 -25.48
C GLU A 224 -16.11 38.91 -24.13
N PRO A 225 -17.34 38.40 -23.93
CA PRO A 225 -17.63 37.63 -22.74
C PRO A 225 -16.84 36.33 -22.74
N SER A 226 -16.24 35.98 -21.60
CA SER A 226 -15.41 34.80 -21.44
C SER A 226 -15.43 34.30 -20.00
N ILE A 227 -15.09 33.03 -19.78
CA ILE A 227 -14.91 32.45 -18.44
C ILE A 227 -13.42 32.14 -18.28
N ASN A 228 -12.79 32.72 -17.26
CA ASN A 228 -11.35 32.71 -17.03
C ASN A 228 -11.05 32.11 -15.65
N LEU A 229 -10.16 31.12 -15.56
CA LEU A 229 -9.75 30.49 -14.30
C LEU A 229 -8.28 30.81 -14.01
N CYS A 230 -7.95 31.26 -12.79
CA CYS A 230 -6.56 31.49 -12.37
C CYS A 230 -6.31 31.08 -10.90
N GLU A 231 -5.05 30.92 -10.50
CA GLU A 231 -4.69 30.59 -9.13
C GLU A 231 -4.84 31.80 -8.18
N GLY A 232 -5.39 31.55 -6.99
CA GLY A 232 -5.48 32.50 -5.90
C GLY A 232 -6.85 33.14 -5.77
N ILE A 233 -7.06 33.83 -4.63
CA ILE A 233 -8.31 34.55 -4.35
C ILE A 233 -8.21 36.02 -4.77
N LEU A 234 -7.02 36.62 -4.71
CA LEU A 234 -6.83 38.03 -5.09
C LEU A 234 -6.78 38.22 -6.62
N LYS A 235 -6.10 37.31 -7.34
CA LYS A 235 -5.82 37.47 -8.77
C LYS A 235 -7.08 37.66 -9.63
N PRO A 236 -8.18 36.90 -9.44
CA PRO A 236 -9.41 37.09 -10.20
C PRO A 236 -9.99 38.50 -10.10
N TRP A 237 -9.91 39.11 -8.91
CA TRP A 237 -10.45 40.45 -8.69
C TRP A 237 -9.64 41.52 -9.41
N ILE A 238 -8.30 41.40 -9.41
CA ILE A 238 -7.39 42.31 -10.11
C ILE A 238 -7.50 42.13 -11.62
N ALA A 239 -7.47 40.89 -12.12
CA ALA A 239 -7.58 40.58 -13.54
C ALA A 239 -8.90 41.10 -14.14
N ALA A 240 -10.01 41.01 -13.39
CA ALA A 240 -11.30 41.56 -13.80
C ALA A 240 -11.32 43.09 -13.94
N GLN A 241 -10.36 43.82 -13.36
CA GLN A 241 -10.25 45.28 -13.53
C GLN A 241 -9.63 45.71 -14.86
N GLY A 242 -8.80 44.84 -15.46
CA GLY A 242 -8.09 45.10 -16.71
C GLY A 242 -8.61 44.31 -17.91
N HIS A 243 -9.33 43.22 -17.67
CA HIS A 243 -9.76 42.28 -18.71
C HIS A 243 -11.24 41.93 -18.61
N SER A 244 -11.93 41.83 -19.75
CA SER A 244 -13.34 41.44 -19.84
C SER A 244 -13.59 39.99 -19.39
N GLY A 245 -14.85 39.65 -19.13
CA GLY A 245 -15.29 38.30 -18.78
C GLY A 245 -15.42 38.04 -17.27
N VAL A 246 -15.62 36.78 -16.92
CA VAL A 246 -15.82 36.29 -15.54
C VAL A 246 -14.58 35.53 -15.10
N TRP A 247 -14.01 35.94 -13.98
CA TRP A 247 -12.77 35.40 -13.43
C TRP A 247 -13.05 34.57 -12.18
N ILE A 248 -12.64 33.31 -12.18
CA ILE A 248 -12.81 32.36 -11.08
C ILE A 248 -11.43 31.99 -10.53
N GLY A 249 -11.26 31.99 -9.22
CA GLY A 249 -10.00 31.57 -8.61
C GLY A 249 -10.15 30.71 -7.37
N ALA A 250 -9.15 29.86 -7.18
CA ALA A 250 -9.04 28.93 -6.07
C ALA A 250 -7.73 29.17 -5.30
N SER A 251 -7.79 29.15 -3.98
CA SER A 251 -6.58 29.26 -3.16
C SER A 251 -5.60 28.14 -3.50
N GLY A 252 -4.37 28.50 -3.87
CA GLY A 252 -3.35 27.54 -4.28
C GLY A 252 -3.75 26.70 -5.49
N GLY A 253 -4.63 27.21 -6.36
CA GLY A 253 -5.12 26.54 -7.59
C GLY A 253 -5.92 25.26 -7.34
N GLN A 254 -6.41 25.02 -6.12
CA GLN A 254 -7.08 23.79 -5.71
C GLN A 254 -8.55 23.72 -6.14
N PHE A 255 -8.84 23.89 -7.42
CA PHE A 255 -10.21 23.81 -7.96
C PHE A 255 -10.85 22.44 -7.69
N GLY A 256 -10.05 21.37 -7.68
CA GLY A 256 -10.50 20.01 -7.34
C GLY A 256 -10.89 19.80 -5.87
N ALA A 257 -10.55 20.71 -4.96
CA ALA A 257 -10.98 20.67 -3.56
C ALA A 257 -12.30 21.42 -3.30
N SER A 258 -12.77 22.19 -4.30
CA SER A 258 -14.01 22.99 -4.24
C SER A 258 -14.89 22.71 -5.47
N LYS A 259 -15.06 21.43 -5.82
CA LYS A 259 -15.72 20.99 -7.06
C LYS A 259 -17.18 21.40 -7.11
N GLY A 260 -17.88 21.35 -5.97
CA GLY A 260 -19.30 21.69 -5.88
C GLY A 260 -19.54 23.15 -6.27
N GLN A 261 -18.76 24.07 -5.69
CA GLN A 261 -18.84 25.50 -6.03
C GLN A 261 -18.48 25.78 -7.48
N LEU A 262 -17.43 25.15 -8.00
CA LEU A 262 -16.99 25.39 -9.38
C LEU A 262 -18.04 24.92 -10.39
N GLN A 263 -18.58 23.71 -10.21
CA GLN A 263 -19.59 23.15 -11.09
C GLN A 263 -20.85 24.02 -11.11
N GLN A 264 -21.36 24.41 -9.93
CA GLN A 264 -22.52 25.29 -9.83
C GLN A 264 -22.30 26.63 -10.54
N SER A 265 -21.12 27.23 -10.39
CA SER A 265 -20.80 28.52 -11.02
C SER A 265 -20.76 28.42 -12.54
N LEU A 266 -20.17 27.35 -13.08
CA LEU A 266 -20.09 27.12 -14.53
C LEU A 266 -21.46 26.81 -15.13
N GLU A 267 -22.32 26.05 -14.44
CA GLU A 267 -23.68 25.74 -14.89
C GLU A 267 -24.52 27.01 -15.06
N ILE A 268 -24.48 27.92 -14.07
CA ILE A 268 -25.22 29.20 -14.14
C ILE A 268 -24.66 30.08 -15.27
N LEU A 269 -23.33 30.23 -15.35
CA LEU A 269 -22.70 31.05 -16.39
C LEU A 269 -23.01 30.54 -17.81
N SER A 270 -23.10 29.21 -17.98
CA SER A 270 -23.44 28.59 -19.26
C SER A 270 -24.87 28.86 -19.71
N GLN A 271 -25.80 29.09 -18.77
CA GLN A 271 -27.19 29.45 -19.06
C GLN A 271 -27.32 30.91 -19.50
N GLU A 272 -26.55 31.81 -18.88
CA GLU A 272 -26.56 33.24 -19.20
C GLU A 272 -25.98 33.50 -20.59
N GLN A 273 -24.88 32.82 -20.92
CA GLN A 273 -24.27 32.85 -22.23
C GLN A 273 -23.68 31.47 -22.52
N PRO A 274 -24.06 30.82 -23.64
CA PRO A 274 -23.58 29.48 -23.98
C PRO A 274 -22.10 29.54 -24.45
N HIS A 275 -21.20 29.75 -23.51
CA HIS A 275 -19.75 29.71 -23.71
C HIS A 275 -19.28 28.27 -23.69
N GLN A 276 -18.88 27.76 -24.85
CA GLN A 276 -18.32 26.41 -24.94
C GLN A 276 -16.86 26.33 -24.46
N VAL A 277 -16.17 27.46 -24.28
CA VAL A 277 -14.72 27.51 -24.06
C VAL A 277 -14.37 28.25 -22.77
N ILE A 278 -13.66 27.56 -21.87
CA ILE A 278 -13.06 28.09 -20.65
C ILE A 278 -11.60 28.43 -20.90
N ASN A 279 -11.19 29.61 -20.46
CA ASN A 279 -9.81 30.08 -20.51
C ASN A 279 -9.11 29.76 -19.19
N PHE A 280 -8.03 28.98 -19.22
CA PHE A 280 -7.24 28.65 -18.05
C PHE A 280 -5.93 29.46 -18.05
N TYR A 281 -5.67 30.19 -16.98
CA TYR A 281 -4.50 31.05 -16.79
C TYR A 281 -3.60 30.46 -15.71
N PRO A 282 -2.57 29.68 -16.09
CA PRO A 282 -1.64 29.10 -15.15
C PRO A 282 -0.65 30.15 -14.64
N ASP A 283 -0.14 29.95 -13.43
CA ASP A 283 0.89 30.78 -12.82
C ASP A 283 2.20 30.73 -13.60
N ALA A 284 3.03 31.77 -13.46
CA ALA A 284 4.36 31.78 -14.06
C ALA A 284 5.20 30.60 -13.54
N GLY A 285 5.84 29.88 -14.46
CA GLY A 285 6.59 28.66 -14.17
C GLY A 285 5.74 27.44 -13.80
N ALA A 286 4.43 27.44 -14.10
CA ALA A 286 3.53 26.34 -13.76
C ALA A 286 3.97 24.97 -14.31
N VAL A 287 4.47 24.90 -15.54
CA VAL A 287 4.92 23.64 -16.18
C VAL A 287 6.26 23.17 -15.59
N ALA A 288 7.13 24.11 -15.20
CA ALA A 288 8.41 23.81 -14.55
C ALA A 288 8.21 23.16 -13.16
N ASN A 289 7.15 23.53 -12.44
CA ASN A 289 6.82 22.93 -11.15
C ASN A 289 5.88 21.71 -11.32
N ARG A 290 6.41 20.48 -11.18
CA ARG A 290 5.66 19.22 -11.37
C ARG A 290 4.38 19.12 -10.53
N GLN A 291 4.36 19.69 -9.33
CA GLN A 291 3.16 19.67 -8.47
C GLN A 291 2.07 20.62 -8.99
N VAL A 292 2.47 21.83 -9.41
CA VAL A 292 1.58 22.83 -10.02
C VAL A 292 1.05 22.34 -11.36
N TYR A 293 1.92 21.82 -12.24
CA TYR A 293 1.51 21.24 -13.52
C TYR A 293 0.52 20.08 -13.36
N ARG A 294 0.75 19.16 -12.41
CA ARG A 294 -0.19 18.06 -12.14
C ARG A 294 -1.55 18.58 -11.69
N ARG A 295 -1.58 19.54 -10.77
CA ARG A 295 -2.80 20.20 -10.28
C ARG A 295 -3.57 20.89 -11.41
N ASP A 296 -2.87 21.61 -12.28
CA ASP A 296 -3.46 22.27 -13.44
C ASP A 296 -4.03 21.23 -14.42
N CYS A 297 -3.29 20.15 -14.68
CA CYS A 297 -3.78 19.03 -15.50
C CYS A 297 -5.03 18.38 -14.91
N ASP A 298 -5.07 18.16 -13.59
CA ASP A 298 -6.22 17.57 -12.92
C ASP A 298 -7.45 18.49 -13.00
N THR A 299 -7.24 19.81 -12.95
CA THR A 299 -8.29 20.81 -13.11
C THR A 299 -8.81 20.88 -14.55
N ILE A 300 -7.92 20.87 -15.54
CA ILE A 300 -8.30 20.84 -16.96
C ILE A 300 -9.09 19.56 -17.28
N ARG A 301 -8.62 18.40 -16.82
CA ARG A 301 -9.34 17.12 -17.00
C ARG A 301 -10.70 17.11 -16.30
N LEU A 302 -10.79 17.72 -15.13
CA LEU A 302 -12.07 17.89 -14.42
C LEU A 302 -13.06 18.71 -15.26
N LEU A 303 -12.65 19.85 -15.79
CA LEU A 303 -13.49 20.69 -16.64
C LEU A 303 -13.91 19.99 -17.94
N GLN A 304 -12.98 19.25 -18.58
CA GLN A 304 -13.28 18.45 -19.77
C GLN A 304 -14.26 17.32 -19.46
N SER A 305 -14.20 16.71 -18.27
CA SER A 305 -15.15 15.67 -17.86
C SER A 305 -16.59 16.18 -17.71
N TRP A 306 -16.75 17.48 -17.46
CA TRP A 306 -18.04 18.16 -17.44
C TRP A 306 -18.51 18.65 -18.83
N GLY A 307 -17.74 18.36 -19.89
CA GLY A 307 -18.10 18.70 -21.27
C GLY A 307 -17.65 20.08 -21.75
N TYR A 308 -16.88 20.82 -20.95
CA TYR A 308 -16.34 22.13 -21.35
C TYR A 308 -15.09 21.98 -22.23
N LYS A 309 -14.96 22.82 -23.26
CA LYS A 309 -13.68 22.98 -23.97
C LYS A 309 -12.81 23.91 -23.15
N VAL A 310 -11.52 23.64 -23.08
CA VAL A 310 -10.56 24.47 -22.34
C VAL A 310 -9.43 24.90 -23.28
N ARG A 311 -9.02 26.17 -23.19
CA ARG A 311 -7.79 26.70 -23.78
C ARG A 311 -6.95 27.36 -22.69
N VAL A 312 -5.64 27.33 -22.84
CA VAL A 312 -4.68 27.78 -21.83
C VAL A 312 -3.96 29.02 -22.33
N ALA A 313 -3.95 30.08 -21.52
CA ALA A 313 -3.33 31.35 -21.86
C ALA A 313 -1.80 31.25 -21.72
N SER A 314 -1.06 31.68 -22.75
CA SER A 314 0.39 31.70 -22.79
C SER A 314 0.93 33.06 -23.24
N TRP A 315 1.83 33.61 -22.46
CA TRP A 315 2.69 34.76 -22.78
C TRP A 315 4.16 34.38 -22.53
N GLU A 316 4.50 33.13 -22.84
CA GLU A 316 5.82 32.51 -22.65
C GLU A 316 6.21 32.25 -21.18
N GLN A 317 5.22 32.19 -20.28
CA GLN A 317 5.43 32.03 -18.83
C GLN A 317 5.50 30.58 -18.35
N PHE A 318 5.06 29.60 -19.14
CA PHE A 318 4.87 28.21 -18.70
C PHE A 318 6.09 27.60 -17.98
N TRP A 319 7.30 27.92 -18.43
CA TRP A 319 8.54 27.39 -17.86
C TRP A 319 9.32 28.41 -17.03
N ASP A 320 8.93 29.68 -17.06
CA ASP A 320 9.69 30.79 -16.52
C ASP A 320 8.92 31.48 -15.38
N LYS A 321 9.41 31.31 -14.15
CA LYS A 321 8.83 31.91 -12.94
C LYS A 321 9.14 33.40 -12.79
N SER A 322 10.05 33.96 -13.60
CA SER A 322 10.38 35.39 -13.57
C SER A 322 9.39 36.26 -14.34
N ARG A 323 8.54 35.64 -15.17
CA ARG A 323 7.45 36.31 -15.88
C ARG A 323 6.33 36.72 -14.91
N PRO A 324 5.59 37.80 -15.21
CA PRO A 324 4.44 38.21 -14.41
C PRO A 324 3.32 37.16 -14.46
N ASP A 325 2.59 37.08 -13.35
CA ASP A 325 1.32 36.34 -13.27
C ASP A 325 0.19 37.11 -13.97
N CYS A 326 -0.97 36.47 -14.15
CA CYS A 326 -2.10 37.07 -14.88
C CYS A 326 -2.62 38.39 -14.27
N ASP A 327 -2.44 38.61 -12.96
CA ASP A 327 -2.84 39.85 -12.27
C ASP A 327 -1.81 40.99 -12.40
N GLU A 328 -0.62 40.71 -12.91
CA GLU A 328 0.45 41.69 -13.11
C GLU A 328 0.76 41.92 -14.60
N LEU A 329 -0.10 41.42 -15.51
CA LEU A 329 0.05 41.60 -16.95
C LEU A 329 -0.30 43.03 -17.38
N ASP A 330 0.60 43.64 -18.14
CA ASP A 330 0.30 44.87 -18.89
C ASP A 330 -0.76 44.56 -19.97
N PRO A 331 -1.84 45.35 -20.10
CA PRO A 331 -2.84 45.18 -21.15
C PRO A 331 -2.29 45.11 -22.58
N ALA A 332 -1.07 45.63 -22.82
CA ALA A 332 -0.38 45.55 -24.10
C ALA A 332 0.29 44.18 -24.38
N VAL A 333 0.42 43.29 -23.40
CA VAL A 333 0.99 41.95 -23.59
C VAL A 333 0.06 41.09 -24.43
N THR A 334 0.59 40.56 -25.53
CA THR A 334 -0.18 39.66 -26.42
C THR A 334 -0.25 38.26 -25.81
N ILE A 335 -1.47 37.81 -25.50
CA ILE A 335 -1.74 36.45 -25.01
C ILE A 335 -1.98 35.53 -26.20
N SER A 336 -1.16 34.49 -26.30
CA SER A 336 -1.37 33.36 -27.19
C SER A 336 -2.21 32.28 -26.50
N TRP A 337 -2.99 31.53 -27.26
CA TRP A 337 -3.89 30.49 -26.73
C TRP A 337 -3.43 29.10 -27.14
N VAL A 338 -3.13 28.28 -26.14
CA VAL A 338 -2.69 26.89 -26.29
C VAL A 338 -3.89 25.97 -26.06
N SER A 339 -4.08 24.93 -26.87
CA SER A 339 -5.23 24.02 -26.65
C SER A 339 -5.05 23.22 -25.36
N ALA A 340 -6.14 22.81 -24.70
CA ALA A 340 -6.01 21.94 -23.51
C ALA A 340 -5.26 20.64 -23.81
N ALA A 341 -5.47 20.04 -24.98
CA ALA A 341 -4.73 18.84 -25.38
C ALA A 341 -3.22 19.13 -25.47
N GLU A 342 -2.85 20.22 -26.13
CA GLU A 342 -1.46 20.67 -26.24
C GLU A 342 -0.87 20.95 -24.86
N TYR A 343 -1.54 21.73 -24.00
CA TYR A 343 -1.08 22.03 -22.64
C TYR A 343 -0.92 20.77 -21.77
N LEU A 344 -1.90 19.86 -21.77
CA LEU A 344 -1.84 18.59 -21.03
C LEU A 344 -0.67 17.72 -21.51
N SER A 345 -0.39 17.81 -22.80
CA SER A 345 0.72 17.13 -23.42
C SER A 345 2.00 17.96 -23.44
N LEU A 346 2.14 19.17 -22.87
CA LEU A 346 3.37 19.96 -23.02
C LEU A 346 4.62 19.25 -22.48
N ARG A 347 4.46 18.42 -21.45
CA ARG A 347 5.53 17.55 -20.93
C ARG A 347 5.67 16.21 -21.68
N GLU A 348 4.70 15.84 -22.51
CA GLU A 348 4.71 14.70 -23.44
C GLU A 348 5.16 15.12 -24.85
N GLN A 349 4.94 16.36 -25.26
CA GLN A 349 5.33 17.02 -26.50
C GLN A 349 6.75 17.57 -26.39
N SER A 350 7.20 18.00 -25.20
CA SER A 350 8.64 18.12 -24.96
C SER A 350 9.36 16.77 -24.98
N ARG A 351 8.63 15.65 -24.93
CA ARG A 351 9.11 14.31 -25.28
C ARG A 351 8.88 13.95 -26.78
N GLN A 352 7.83 14.45 -27.43
CA GLN A 352 7.47 14.21 -28.86
C GLN A 352 7.98 15.26 -29.88
N SER A 353 8.72 16.29 -29.47
CA SER A 353 9.71 16.93 -30.35
C SER A 353 10.80 15.93 -30.79
N GLY A 354 10.70 14.66 -30.38
CA GLY A 354 11.04 13.48 -31.17
C GLY A 354 9.82 12.76 -31.77
N SER A 355 9.51 13.03 -33.03
CA SER A 355 8.83 12.16 -34.02
C SER A 355 7.29 12.19 -34.18
N GLN A 356 6.91 12.37 -35.46
CA GLN A 356 5.58 12.42 -36.08
C GLN A 356 5.00 11.01 -36.37
N ARG A 357 3.65 10.88 -36.49
CA ARG A 357 2.92 10.26 -37.64
C ARG A 357 1.46 9.89 -37.31
N GLY A 358 0.51 10.51 -38.00
CA GLY A 358 -0.86 10.00 -38.20
C GLY A 358 -0.98 9.37 -39.59
N THR A 359 -1.33 8.08 -39.70
CA THR A 359 -1.56 7.40 -41.00
C THR A 359 -2.39 6.09 -40.92
N VAL A 360 -3.29 5.89 -39.94
CA VAL A 360 -3.91 4.55 -39.73
C VAL A 360 -5.45 4.48 -39.91
N ASP A 361 -6.17 5.60 -40.04
CA ASP A 361 -7.65 5.57 -40.05
C ASP A 361 -8.35 5.18 -41.37
N TRP A 362 -7.62 4.76 -42.40
CA TRP A 362 -8.21 4.37 -43.69
C TRP A 362 -8.53 2.86 -43.81
N PHE A 363 -7.91 1.98 -43.01
CA PHE A 363 -7.91 0.53 -43.25
C PHE A 363 -9.08 -0.28 -42.62
N LYS A 364 -9.91 0.32 -41.76
CA LYS A 364 -10.91 -0.42 -40.96
C LYS A 364 -12.26 -0.70 -41.64
N SER A 365 -12.52 -0.21 -42.86
CA SER A 365 -13.88 -0.23 -43.44
C SER A 365 -14.23 -1.40 -44.37
N GLN A 366 -13.34 -2.39 -44.59
CA GLN A 366 -13.56 -3.43 -45.61
C GLN A 366 -13.66 -4.90 -45.10
N LEU A 367 -13.31 -5.20 -43.85
CA LEU A 367 -13.13 -6.59 -43.39
C LEU A 367 -14.33 -7.23 -42.65
N SER A 368 -15.46 -6.53 -42.47
CA SER A 368 -16.62 -7.03 -41.73
C SER A 368 -17.65 -7.82 -42.55
N ARG A 369 -17.33 -8.22 -43.79
CA ARG A 369 -18.30 -8.86 -44.71
C ARG A 369 -18.03 -10.32 -45.11
N LEU A 370 -17.00 -10.99 -44.58
CA LEU A 370 -16.56 -12.29 -45.14
C LEU A 370 -16.56 -13.52 -44.23
N LEU A 371 -17.13 -13.49 -43.02
CA LEU A 371 -17.13 -14.68 -42.15
C LEU A 371 -18.51 -14.97 -41.55
N LYS A 372 -19.42 -15.45 -42.41
CA LYS A 372 -20.60 -16.25 -42.02
C LYS A 372 -20.54 -17.59 -42.76
N THR A 373 -20.04 -18.63 -42.11
CA THR A 373 -20.43 -20.03 -42.32
C THR A 373 -19.77 -20.89 -41.24
N GLN A 374 -20.58 -21.43 -40.33
CA GLN A 374 -20.17 -22.50 -39.40
C GLN A 374 -20.23 -23.86 -40.11
N PRO A 375 -19.35 -24.81 -39.75
CA PRO A 375 -19.69 -26.22 -39.75
C PRO A 375 -19.86 -26.75 -38.31
N GLN A 376 -20.88 -27.59 -38.11
CA GLN A 376 -21.11 -28.38 -36.91
C GLN A 376 -20.04 -29.47 -36.79
N HIS A 377 -19.46 -29.67 -35.60
CA HIS A 377 -18.75 -30.92 -35.28
C HIS A 377 -18.95 -31.36 -33.82
N GLN A 378 -18.79 -32.67 -33.66
CA GLN A 378 -19.42 -33.58 -32.71
C GLN A 378 -18.77 -33.60 -31.30
N ARG A 379 -19.54 -34.05 -30.30
CA ARG A 379 -19.10 -34.24 -28.91
C ARG A 379 -18.18 -35.47 -28.75
N PRO A 380 -17.00 -35.37 -28.11
CA PRO A 380 -16.26 -36.54 -27.64
C PRO A 380 -16.78 -37.03 -26.28
N GLN A 381 -16.81 -38.36 -26.13
CA GLN A 381 -17.20 -39.13 -24.95
C GLN A 381 -16.11 -39.13 -23.86
N GLY A 382 -16.51 -39.40 -22.62
CA GLY A 382 -15.70 -39.27 -21.41
C GLY A 382 -14.49 -40.20 -21.34
N PHE A 383 -13.44 -39.72 -20.67
CA PHE A 383 -12.19 -40.43 -20.43
C PHE A 383 -12.36 -41.58 -19.43
N ALA A 384 -11.99 -42.78 -19.87
CA ALA A 384 -11.76 -43.94 -19.00
C ALA A 384 -10.45 -43.74 -18.20
N LYS A 385 -10.41 -44.21 -16.95
CA LYS A 385 -9.18 -44.28 -16.15
C LYS A 385 -8.20 -45.26 -16.79
N VAL A 386 -6.97 -44.80 -17.02
CA VAL A 386 -5.85 -45.68 -17.35
C VAL A 386 -5.29 -46.21 -16.03
N ASP A 387 -5.31 -47.52 -15.86
CA ASP A 387 -4.65 -48.21 -14.75
C ASP A 387 -3.13 -48.22 -15.03
N GLU A 388 -2.38 -47.32 -14.40
CA GLU A 388 -0.92 -47.43 -14.34
C GLU A 388 -0.52 -48.51 -13.31
N PRO A 389 0.50 -49.33 -13.61
CA PRO A 389 0.98 -50.36 -12.70
C PRO A 389 1.54 -49.71 -11.43
N LYS A 390 0.94 -50.02 -10.27
CA LYS A 390 1.44 -49.62 -8.96
C LYS A 390 2.84 -50.22 -8.75
N THR A 391 3.87 -49.40 -8.88
CA THR A 391 5.19 -49.69 -8.28
C THR A 391 4.98 -49.96 -6.79
N VAL A 392 5.46 -51.11 -6.31
CA VAL A 392 5.38 -51.48 -4.89
C VAL A 392 6.12 -50.40 -4.10
N ALA A 393 5.40 -49.66 -3.26
CA ALA A 393 6.01 -48.63 -2.42
C ALA A 393 7.03 -49.29 -1.46
N PRO A 394 8.23 -48.72 -1.30
CA PRO A 394 9.20 -49.23 -0.32
C PRO A 394 8.58 -49.21 1.08
N GLU A 395 8.91 -50.20 1.92
CA GLU A 395 8.45 -50.27 3.30
C GLU A 395 9.43 -49.55 4.24
N PRO A 396 8.95 -48.88 5.31
CA PRO A 396 9.82 -48.17 6.23
C PRO A 396 10.56 -49.12 7.15
N GLN A 397 11.81 -48.80 7.48
CA GLN A 397 12.58 -49.50 8.49
C GLN A 397 11.91 -49.32 9.86
N ARG A 398 11.51 -50.44 10.46
CA ARG A 398 10.80 -50.44 11.75
C ARG A 398 11.75 -50.41 12.93
N TYR A 399 11.38 -49.70 13.99
CA TYR A 399 12.15 -49.62 15.24
C TYR A 399 11.24 -49.45 16.48
N PRO A 400 11.72 -49.83 17.68
CA PRO A 400 10.97 -49.64 18.93
C PRO A 400 10.75 -48.16 19.26
N ALA A 401 9.58 -47.82 19.80
CA ALA A 401 9.24 -46.43 20.15
C ALA A 401 10.26 -45.74 21.06
N ALA A 402 10.90 -46.50 21.96
CA ALA A 402 11.89 -45.99 22.91
C ALA A 402 13.18 -45.48 22.22
N ASP A 403 13.51 -46.02 21.05
CA ASP A 403 14.76 -45.75 20.35
C ASP A 403 14.67 -44.57 19.38
N ARG A 404 13.48 -43.95 19.24
CA ARG A 404 13.21 -42.88 18.25
C ARG A 404 14.26 -41.78 18.21
N LEU A 405 14.65 -41.25 19.37
CA LEU A 405 15.62 -40.17 19.44
C LEU A 405 17.01 -40.61 18.94
N GLN A 406 17.39 -41.86 19.21
CA GLN A 406 18.65 -42.42 18.75
C GLN A 406 18.60 -42.69 17.23
N VAL A 407 17.50 -43.25 16.73
CA VAL A 407 17.31 -43.46 15.28
C VAL A 407 17.35 -42.14 14.50
N TRP A 408 16.74 -41.08 15.04
CA TRP A 408 16.85 -39.73 14.46
C TRP A 408 18.26 -39.14 14.57
N ALA A 409 19.05 -39.51 15.57
CA ALA A 409 20.45 -39.10 15.70
C ALA A 409 21.35 -39.81 14.69
N ASP A 410 21.10 -41.10 14.43
CA ASP A 410 21.91 -41.94 13.56
C ASP A 410 21.56 -41.79 12.07
N SER A 411 20.43 -41.17 11.72
CA SER A 411 20.06 -40.92 10.33
C SER A 411 21.04 -39.99 9.60
N GLY A 412 21.06 -40.06 8.28
CA GLY A 412 21.78 -39.16 7.39
C GLY A 412 21.12 -37.76 7.34
N GLN A 413 21.43 -37.02 6.26
CA GLN A 413 20.94 -35.66 6.10
C GLN A 413 19.41 -35.59 5.98
N PHE A 414 18.74 -36.59 5.40
CA PHE A 414 17.30 -36.61 5.19
C PHE A 414 16.70 -37.87 5.81
N ALA A 415 15.74 -37.70 6.73
CA ALA A 415 14.98 -38.81 7.31
C ALA A 415 13.49 -38.52 7.27
N LEU A 416 12.71 -39.50 6.83
CA LEU A 416 11.25 -39.47 6.84
C LEU A 416 10.75 -40.44 7.91
N ASP A 417 10.23 -39.89 9.01
CA ASP A 417 9.53 -40.65 10.04
C ASP A 417 8.04 -40.79 9.68
N ALA A 418 7.73 -41.93 9.06
CA ALA A 418 6.39 -42.34 8.67
C ALA A 418 5.64 -43.12 9.76
N SER A 419 6.05 -43.01 11.03
CA SER A 419 5.27 -43.55 12.15
C SER A 419 3.83 -43.04 12.11
N GLY A 420 2.87 -43.87 12.51
CA GLY A 420 1.44 -43.50 12.55
C GLY A 420 1.14 -42.18 13.28
N MET A 421 -0.02 -41.59 13.02
CA MET A 421 -0.52 -40.44 13.78
C MET A 421 -0.73 -40.84 15.26
N GLY A 422 -0.41 -39.94 16.20
CA GLY A 422 -0.59 -40.21 17.64
C GLY A 422 0.52 -41.04 18.31
N THR A 423 1.55 -41.48 17.59
CA THR A 423 2.69 -42.23 18.15
C THR A 423 3.69 -41.37 18.93
N GLY A 424 3.42 -40.07 19.15
CA GLY A 424 4.28 -39.18 19.92
C GLY A 424 5.39 -38.45 19.14
N LYS A 425 5.39 -38.45 17.79
CA LYS A 425 6.43 -37.78 16.97
C LYS A 425 6.74 -36.34 17.41
N SER A 426 5.73 -35.46 17.44
CA SER A 426 5.90 -34.06 17.85
C SER A 426 6.28 -33.91 19.33
N TYR A 427 5.93 -34.90 20.17
CA TYR A 427 6.32 -34.93 21.59
C TYR A 427 7.83 -35.19 21.72
N ASP A 428 8.32 -36.22 21.02
CA ASP A 428 9.74 -36.57 21.01
C ASP A 428 10.60 -35.52 20.30
N ALA A 429 10.07 -34.87 19.26
CA ALA A 429 10.73 -33.74 18.62
C ALA A 429 11.06 -32.62 19.62
N GLY A 430 10.14 -32.30 20.53
CA GLY A 430 10.37 -31.30 21.57
C GLY A 430 11.40 -31.72 22.64
N ARG A 431 11.73 -33.01 22.75
CA ARG A 431 12.72 -33.56 23.69
C ARG A 431 14.15 -33.51 23.14
N LEU A 432 14.31 -33.38 21.81
CA LEU A 432 15.62 -33.35 21.17
C LEU A 432 16.49 -32.19 21.66
N SER A 433 17.79 -32.44 21.78
CA SER A 433 18.82 -31.42 21.95
C SER A 433 19.75 -31.34 20.72
N PRO A 434 20.36 -30.17 20.45
CA PRO A 434 21.33 -30.04 19.35
C PRO A 434 22.47 -31.06 19.44
N GLN A 435 22.96 -31.31 20.66
CA GLN A 435 24.06 -32.26 20.92
C GLN A 435 23.70 -33.69 20.52
N GLN A 436 22.44 -34.11 20.68
CA GLN A 436 22.00 -35.45 20.28
C GLN A 436 22.05 -35.64 18.77
N LEU A 437 21.82 -34.59 17.98
CA LEU A 437 21.88 -34.66 16.52
C LEU A 437 23.24 -34.25 15.95
N GLY A 438 24.22 -33.91 16.81
CA GLY A 438 25.52 -33.42 16.37
C GLY A 438 25.49 -32.06 15.67
N VAL A 439 24.49 -31.22 15.99
CA VAL A 439 24.29 -29.90 15.38
C VAL A 439 24.34 -28.79 16.42
N GLU A 440 24.43 -27.55 15.97
CA GLU A 440 24.44 -26.36 16.85
C GLU A 440 23.02 -25.89 17.19
N ARG A 441 22.05 -26.17 16.32
CA ARG A 441 20.70 -25.61 16.40
C ARG A 441 19.62 -26.56 15.89
N LEU A 442 18.45 -26.51 16.55
CA LEU A 442 17.22 -27.19 16.13
C LEU A 442 16.13 -26.16 15.76
N ILE A 443 15.49 -26.37 14.61
CA ILE A 443 14.35 -25.56 14.18
C ILE A 443 13.16 -26.48 13.92
N TYR A 444 12.11 -26.33 14.74
CA TYR A 444 10.83 -27.01 14.53
C TYR A 444 9.94 -26.15 13.62
N ILE A 445 9.51 -26.72 12.49
CA ILE A 445 8.79 -26.02 11.43
C ILE A 445 7.35 -26.48 11.42
N THR A 446 6.42 -25.55 11.63
CA THR A 446 4.97 -25.84 11.64
C THR A 446 4.16 -24.65 11.12
N ASN A 447 2.97 -24.90 10.56
CA ASN A 447 2.06 -23.84 10.10
C ASN A 447 1.40 -23.05 11.24
N ASP A 448 1.36 -23.58 12.47
CA ASP A 448 0.75 -22.92 13.63
C ASP A 448 1.74 -22.78 14.80
N PRO A 449 2.86 -22.05 14.62
CA PRO A 449 3.95 -22.02 15.60
C PRO A 449 3.56 -21.41 16.95
N ARG A 450 2.43 -20.68 17.01
CA ARG A 450 1.92 -20.04 18.23
C ARG A 450 1.12 -20.98 19.12
N ASN A 451 0.66 -22.09 18.57
CA ASN A 451 -0.25 -23.02 19.24
C ASN A 451 0.33 -24.44 19.15
N PRO A 452 1.54 -24.69 19.69
CA PRO A 452 2.13 -26.02 19.68
C PRO A 452 1.21 -26.99 20.44
N THR A 453 1.16 -28.22 19.93
CA THR A 453 0.19 -29.23 20.39
C THR A 453 0.71 -30.05 21.56
N THR A 454 2.02 -30.04 21.80
CA THR A 454 2.68 -30.88 22.82
C THR A 454 3.35 -30.04 23.89
N GLU A 455 3.34 -30.54 25.12
CA GLU A 455 3.95 -29.88 26.27
C GLU A 455 5.46 -29.68 26.13
N THR A 456 6.14 -30.60 25.44
CA THR A 456 7.60 -30.55 25.24
C THR A 456 8.01 -29.38 24.33
N LEU A 457 7.16 -28.99 23.38
CA LEU A 457 7.38 -27.86 22.49
C LEU A 457 6.96 -26.51 23.10
N LEU A 458 6.12 -26.48 24.14
CA LEU A 458 5.69 -25.22 24.78
C LEU A 458 6.87 -24.41 25.35
N SER A 459 7.95 -25.09 25.74
CA SER A 459 9.16 -24.46 26.26
C SER A 459 10.05 -23.84 25.17
N TRP A 460 9.84 -24.19 23.90
CA TRP A 460 10.68 -23.71 22.81
C TRP A 460 10.24 -22.30 22.40
N PRO A 461 11.19 -21.37 22.22
CA PRO A 461 10.88 -20.01 21.82
C PRO A 461 10.36 -19.97 20.37
N VAL A 462 9.33 -19.16 20.14
CA VAL A 462 8.72 -18.98 18.82
C VAL A 462 9.41 -17.85 18.08
N ALA A 463 9.98 -18.14 16.91
CA ALA A 463 10.46 -17.15 15.96
C ALA A 463 9.25 -16.50 15.25
N GLU A 464 8.67 -15.49 15.89
CA GLU A 464 7.43 -14.86 15.44
C GLU A 464 7.53 -14.24 14.04
N GLY A 465 6.54 -14.58 13.21
CA GLY A 465 6.31 -13.90 11.95
C GLY A 465 5.77 -12.47 12.19
N ARG A 466 5.93 -11.58 11.21
CA ARG A 466 5.36 -10.23 11.28
C ARG A 466 3.83 -10.28 11.38
N HIS A 467 3.25 -9.51 12.29
CA HIS A 467 1.80 -9.38 12.51
C HIS A 467 1.43 -7.97 13.01
N ASP A 468 0.19 -7.58 12.74
CA ASP A 468 -0.40 -6.30 13.13
C ASP A 468 -1.21 -6.40 14.44
N GLY A 469 -1.13 -7.55 15.12
CA GLY A 469 -1.69 -7.83 16.44
C GLY A 469 -2.31 -9.22 16.50
N LEU A 470 -2.43 -9.77 17.70
CA LEU A 470 -3.00 -11.11 17.92
C LEU A 470 -4.18 -11.04 18.88
N ILE A 471 -5.08 -12.01 18.78
CA ILE A 471 -6.23 -12.20 19.67
C ILE A 471 -6.30 -13.67 20.09
N PHE A 472 -6.95 -13.92 21.23
CA PHE A 472 -7.37 -15.27 21.59
C PHE A 472 -8.70 -15.57 20.90
N ASP A 473 -8.78 -16.71 20.22
CA ASP A 473 -10.06 -17.23 19.74
C ASP A 473 -10.88 -17.84 20.90
N GLU A 474 -12.09 -18.30 20.59
CA GLU A 474 -13.00 -18.93 21.57
C GLU A 474 -12.40 -20.18 22.24
N GLN A 475 -11.36 -20.76 21.64
CA GLN A 475 -10.64 -21.93 22.14
C GLN A 475 -9.37 -21.56 22.91
N GLY A 476 -9.09 -20.27 23.12
CA GLY A 476 -7.89 -19.78 23.79
C GLY A 476 -6.62 -19.86 22.94
N LYS A 477 -6.74 -20.08 21.62
CA LYS A 477 -5.59 -20.12 20.70
C LYS A 477 -5.27 -18.73 20.17
N LEU A 478 -3.98 -18.47 19.99
CA LEU A 478 -3.46 -17.21 19.48
C LEU A 478 -3.61 -17.13 17.97
N ARG A 479 -4.41 -16.15 17.50
CA ARG A 479 -4.73 -15.91 16.09
C ARG A 479 -4.42 -14.47 15.71
N ARG A 480 -4.16 -14.23 14.42
CA ARG A 480 -4.03 -12.86 13.90
C ARG A 480 -5.37 -12.14 14.00
N ARG A 481 -5.34 -10.89 14.44
CA ARG A 481 -6.56 -10.07 14.53
C ARG A 481 -7.10 -9.74 13.14
N GLN A 482 -8.41 -9.53 13.04
CA GLN A 482 -9.02 -8.86 11.90
C GLN A 482 -9.03 -7.33 12.13
N GLU A 483 -9.17 -6.54 11.07
CA GLU A 483 -9.12 -5.07 11.16
C GLU A 483 -10.15 -4.48 12.15
N SER A 484 -11.31 -5.13 12.28
CA SER A 484 -12.40 -4.75 13.18
C SER A 484 -12.20 -5.15 14.65
N GLN A 485 -11.14 -5.91 14.97
CA GLN A 485 -10.91 -6.48 16.29
C GLN A 485 -9.78 -5.76 17.04
N SER A 486 -9.99 -5.54 18.35
CA SER A 486 -8.94 -5.08 19.26
C SER A 486 -7.93 -6.19 19.52
N ALA A 487 -6.64 -5.88 19.45
CA ALA A 487 -5.58 -6.85 19.67
C ALA A 487 -5.44 -7.16 21.17
N ALA A 488 -5.39 -8.44 21.54
CA ALA A 488 -4.97 -8.90 22.87
C ALA A 488 -3.44 -8.80 23.03
N ILE A 489 -2.70 -9.07 21.96
CA ILE A 489 -1.24 -8.85 21.88
C ILE A 489 -0.97 -7.77 20.83
N ALA A 490 -0.17 -6.78 21.22
CA ALA A 490 0.21 -5.67 20.36
C ALA A 490 0.90 -6.12 19.05
N PRO A 491 0.79 -5.34 17.96
CA PRO A 491 1.54 -5.60 16.72
C PRO A 491 3.04 -5.72 16.97
N ASN A 492 3.69 -6.69 16.34
CA ASN A 492 5.16 -6.77 16.33
C ASN A 492 5.79 -6.11 15.08
N CYS A 493 4.98 -5.69 14.10
CA CYS A 493 5.46 -5.00 12.90
C CYS A 493 4.48 -3.91 12.43
N GLY A 494 5.00 -2.72 12.13
CA GLY A 494 4.23 -1.61 11.58
C GLY A 494 4.24 -1.51 10.05
N ARG A 495 4.68 -2.56 9.33
CA ARG A 495 4.79 -2.60 7.86
C ARG A 495 4.00 -3.74 7.21
N THR A 496 3.03 -4.29 7.91
CA THR A 496 2.31 -5.50 7.47
C THR A 496 1.50 -5.27 6.20
N GLN A 497 0.88 -4.10 6.02
CA GLN A 497 0.11 -3.78 4.80
C GLN A 497 1.06 -3.62 3.61
N THR A 498 2.16 -2.88 3.79
CA THR A 498 3.22 -2.73 2.77
C THR A 498 3.72 -4.10 2.29
N ILE A 499 4.03 -5.01 3.22
CA ILE A 499 4.52 -6.36 2.89
C ILE A 499 3.46 -7.17 2.13
N ASN A 500 2.20 -7.10 2.54
CA ASN A 500 1.12 -7.84 1.89
C ASN A 500 0.89 -7.36 0.45
N VAL A 501 0.99 -6.05 0.19
CA VAL A 501 0.91 -5.50 -1.17
C VAL A 501 2.11 -5.93 -2.02
N LEU A 502 3.34 -5.89 -1.49
CA LEU A 502 4.51 -6.37 -2.22
C LEU A 502 4.38 -7.86 -2.63
N LYS A 503 3.84 -8.69 -1.74
CA LYS A 503 3.53 -10.10 -2.04
C LYS A 503 2.48 -10.24 -3.14
N SER A 504 1.37 -9.50 -3.04
CA SER A 504 0.30 -9.58 -4.04
C SER A 504 0.75 -9.08 -5.41
N LYS A 505 1.78 -8.23 -5.46
CA LYS A 505 2.44 -7.76 -6.68
C LYS A 505 3.58 -8.67 -7.18
N ASN A 506 3.84 -9.80 -6.51
CA ASN A 506 4.91 -10.74 -6.81
C ASN A 506 6.31 -10.08 -6.82
N ILE A 507 6.56 -9.15 -5.91
CA ILE A 507 7.86 -8.47 -5.81
C ILE A 507 8.86 -9.37 -5.08
N ALA A 508 9.98 -9.65 -5.73
CA ALA A 508 11.08 -10.42 -5.14
C ALA A 508 11.55 -9.77 -3.82
N GLY A 509 11.81 -10.59 -2.80
CA GLY A 509 12.26 -10.09 -1.51
C GLY A 509 11.19 -9.37 -0.67
N ALA A 510 9.89 -9.45 -1.02
CA ALA A 510 8.80 -8.87 -0.22
C ALA A 510 8.78 -9.30 1.27
N ASN A 511 9.29 -10.50 1.56
CA ASN A 511 9.44 -11.02 2.92
C ASN A 511 10.79 -10.70 3.57
N SER A 512 11.77 -10.24 2.79
CA SER A 512 13.13 -9.99 3.29
C SER A 512 13.15 -8.79 4.25
N ALA A 513 14.11 -8.79 5.17
CA ALA A 513 14.39 -7.60 5.98
C ALA A 513 15.07 -6.50 5.14
N GLU A 514 15.79 -6.87 4.09
CA GLU A 514 16.55 -5.95 3.25
C GLU A 514 15.64 -4.94 2.54
N LEU A 515 14.58 -5.40 1.88
CA LEU A 515 13.69 -4.53 1.12
C LEU A 515 12.81 -3.63 2.02
N VAL A 516 12.24 -4.19 3.08
CA VAL A 516 11.19 -3.50 3.87
C VAL A 516 11.71 -2.92 5.18
N CYS A 517 12.61 -3.62 5.88
CA CYS A 517 13.07 -3.13 7.19
C CYS A 517 14.05 -1.98 7.05
N ARG A 518 15.01 -2.02 6.11
CA ARG A 518 16.00 -0.93 5.92
C ARG A 518 15.34 0.41 5.59
N SER A 519 14.19 0.39 4.92
CA SER A 519 13.42 1.58 4.55
C SER A 519 12.33 1.94 5.58
N CYS A 520 12.31 1.26 6.74
CA CYS A 520 11.30 1.47 7.76
C CYS A 520 11.73 2.59 8.73
N PRO A 521 10.85 3.59 9.01
CA PRO A 521 11.15 4.63 9.98
C PRO A 521 11.41 4.12 11.41
N HIS A 522 11.01 2.88 11.68
CA HIS A 522 11.16 2.22 12.97
C HIS A 522 12.31 1.21 13.00
N TYR A 523 13.18 1.12 11.99
CA TYR A 523 14.24 0.11 11.88
C TYR A 523 15.02 -0.09 13.20
N GLU A 524 15.74 0.92 13.69
CA GLU A 524 16.48 0.82 14.96
C GLU A 524 15.58 0.58 16.18
N ALA A 525 14.44 1.26 16.26
CA ALA A 525 13.52 1.11 17.39
C ALA A 525 12.90 -0.29 17.46
N CYS A 526 12.73 -0.93 16.31
CA CYS A 526 12.28 -2.31 16.16
C CYS A 526 13.42 -3.28 16.48
N GLY A 527 14.64 -2.98 16.05
CA GLY A 527 15.86 -3.74 16.37
C GLY A 527 16.21 -3.72 17.86
N ALA A 528 15.86 -2.65 18.58
CA ALA A 528 16.04 -2.49 20.02
C ALA A 528 14.81 -2.89 20.86
N GLY A 529 13.71 -3.34 20.23
CA GLY A 529 12.48 -3.72 20.94
C GLY A 529 11.60 -2.56 21.44
N ALA A 530 12.02 -1.30 21.28
CA ALA A 530 11.31 -0.12 21.79
C ALA A 530 10.01 0.24 21.04
N VAL A 531 9.89 -0.14 19.77
CA VAL A 531 8.67 0.06 18.97
C VAL A 531 8.44 -1.17 18.08
N PHE A 532 7.28 -1.82 18.20
CA PHE A 532 6.91 -3.07 17.52
C PHE A 532 7.79 -4.28 17.92
N GLY A 533 9.10 -4.21 17.68
CA GLY A 533 10.07 -5.15 18.24
C GLY A 533 10.35 -6.42 17.43
N TRP A 534 9.78 -6.61 16.24
CA TRP A 534 9.98 -7.83 15.44
C TRP A 534 11.46 -8.15 15.16
N GLN A 535 12.31 -7.17 14.87
CA GLN A 535 13.74 -7.44 14.61
C GLN A 535 14.48 -7.90 15.87
N ALA A 536 14.18 -7.30 17.03
CA ALA A 536 14.72 -7.75 18.31
C ALA A 536 14.27 -9.19 18.61
N GLN A 537 12.96 -9.44 18.55
CA GLN A 537 12.35 -10.76 18.78
C GLN A 537 12.94 -11.81 17.84
N ARG A 538 13.10 -11.50 16.54
CA ARG A 538 13.67 -12.44 15.58
C ARG A 538 15.13 -12.73 15.86
N ARG A 539 15.94 -11.73 16.22
CA ARG A 539 17.36 -11.93 16.56
C ARG A 539 17.50 -12.79 17.81
N GLU A 540 16.70 -12.49 18.83
CA GLU A 540 16.66 -13.24 20.08
C GLU A 540 16.27 -14.70 19.83
N ALA A 541 15.24 -14.95 19.03
CA ALA A 541 14.81 -16.30 18.66
C ALA A 541 15.85 -17.07 17.83
N LEU A 542 16.49 -16.41 16.85
CA LEU A 542 17.52 -17.06 16.02
C LEU A 542 18.83 -17.35 16.77
N ALA A 543 19.09 -16.64 17.88
CA ALA A 543 20.22 -16.90 18.76
C ALA A 543 20.03 -18.14 19.64
N GLN A 544 18.80 -18.66 19.74
CA GLN A 544 18.49 -19.83 20.56
C GLN A 544 18.98 -21.11 19.89
N GLU A 545 19.37 -22.08 20.72
CA GLU A 545 19.70 -23.44 20.30
C GLU A 545 18.48 -24.20 19.77
N ARG A 546 17.27 -23.84 20.20
CA ARG A 546 16.01 -24.48 19.81
C ARG A 546 14.97 -23.40 19.55
N MET A 547 14.19 -23.54 18.48
CA MET A 547 13.09 -22.61 18.19
C MET A 547 11.97 -23.26 17.37
N ILE A 548 10.80 -22.63 17.40
CA ILE A 548 9.66 -22.97 16.53
C ILE A 548 9.47 -21.87 15.50
N ILE A 549 9.27 -22.20 14.22
CA ILE A 549 9.09 -21.22 13.15
C ILE A 549 8.05 -21.66 12.11
N HIS A 550 7.40 -20.69 11.49
CA HIS A 550 6.56 -20.94 10.31
C HIS A 550 7.45 -21.14 9.07
N PRO A 551 7.15 -22.09 8.14
CA PRO A 551 7.97 -22.33 6.95
C PRO A 551 8.22 -21.07 6.11
N ALA A 552 7.17 -20.29 5.83
CA ALA A 552 7.28 -19.00 5.13
C ALA A 552 8.09 -17.89 5.87
N SER A 553 8.56 -18.14 7.10
CA SER A 553 9.40 -17.22 7.88
C SER A 553 10.86 -17.68 8.00
N LEU A 554 11.22 -18.81 7.38
CA LEU A 554 12.62 -19.23 7.23
C LEU A 554 13.39 -18.24 6.35
N SER A 555 14.69 -18.09 6.64
CA SER A 555 15.57 -17.19 5.89
C SER A 555 16.19 -17.93 4.69
N SER A 556 16.54 -17.24 3.62
CA SER A 556 17.32 -17.86 2.53
C SER A 556 18.67 -18.34 3.07
N PRO A 557 19.23 -19.46 2.55
CA PRO A 557 20.59 -19.91 2.86
C PRO A 557 21.66 -18.84 2.58
N ASP A 558 21.41 -17.90 1.68
CA ASP A 558 22.33 -16.79 1.38
C ASP A 558 22.58 -15.86 2.57
N TYR A 559 21.63 -15.81 3.52
CA TYR A 559 21.66 -14.89 4.67
C TYR A 559 21.70 -15.61 6.02
N PHE A 560 21.46 -16.92 6.05
CA PHE A 560 21.47 -17.72 7.27
C PHE A 560 22.16 -19.05 7.00
N ASP A 561 23.18 -19.35 7.78
CA ASP A 561 23.92 -20.59 7.67
C ASP A 561 23.15 -21.76 8.30
N TYR A 562 22.73 -22.69 7.45
CA TYR A 562 22.02 -23.90 7.84
C TYR A 562 22.96 -25.11 8.04
N SER A 563 24.26 -24.98 7.73
CA SER A 563 25.21 -26.11 7.75
C SER A 563 25.40 -26.77 9.12
N GLY A 564 25.15 -26.03 10.22
CA GLY A 564 25.12 -26.52 11.60
C GLY A 564 23.71 -26.65 12.19
N THR A 565 22.66 -26.69 11.37
CA THR A 565 21.26 -26.66 11.82
C THR A 565 20.50 -27.92 11.40
N ALA A 566 19.73 -28.51 12.31
CA ALA A 566 18.74 -29.54 12.00
C ALA A 566 17.33 -28.94 11.89
N LEU A 567 16.61 -29.29 10.83
CA LEU A 567 15.24 -28.86 10.55
C LEU A 567 14.27 -30.01 10.83
N ILE A 568 13.24 -29.75 11.61
CA ILE A 568 12.19 -30.71 11.94
C ILE A 568 10.91 -30.24 11.28
N TRP A 569 10.45 -30.93 10.25
CA TRP A 569 9.28 -30.58 9.45
C TRP A 569 8.05 -31.32 9.96
N ASP A 570 7.11 -30.60 10.57
CA ASP A 570 5.87 -31.17 11.10
C ASP A 570 4.79 -31.24 10.00
N GLU A 571 4.34 -32.44 9.63
CA GLU A 571 3.43 -32.68 8.49
C GLU A 571 3.99 -32.24 7.11
N ARG A 572 3.15 -32.29 6.06
CA ARG A 572 3.49 -31.90 4.67
C ARG A 572 3.66 -30.39 4.50
N MET A 573 4.74 -29.84 5.05
CA MET A 573 5.06 -28.40 5.01
C MET A 573 6.00 -28.05 3.86
N LEU A 574 6.78 -29.01 3.39
CA LEU A 574 7.65 -28.85 2.23
C LEU A 574 6.79 -28.87 0.97
N HIS A 575 6.62 -27.70 0.37
CA HIS A 575 5.97 -27.51 -0.92
C HIS A 575 6.92 -26.72 -1.80
N ASN A 576 7.01 -27.10 -3.06
CA ASN A 576 7.88 -26.47 -4.05
C ASN A 576 7.06 -25.69 -5.08
N ARG A 577 5.92 -25.10 -4.69
CA ARG A 577 5.04 -24.38 -5.62
C ARG A 577 4.73 -22.98 -5.14
N GLN A 578 4.76 -22.04 -6.08
CA GLN A 578 4.25 -20.68 -5.92
C GLN A 578 3.02 -20.50 -6.82
N VAL A 579 1.99 -19.85 -6.29
CA VAL A 579 0.76 -19.54 -7.03
C VAL A 579 0.58 -18.03 -7.13
N LEU A 580 0.43 -17.54 -8.35
CA LEU A 580 0.19 -16.14 -8.69
C LEU A 580 -1.14 -16.02 -9.43
N THR A 581 -2.01 -15.12 -8.98
CA THR A 581 -3.26 -14.78 -9.68
C THR A 581 -3.09 -13.48 -10.45
N VAL A 582 -3.72 -13.34 -11.62
CA VAL A 582 -3.61 -12.18 -12.51
C VAL A 582 -5.01 -11.76 -12.96
N SER A 583 -5.33 -10.47 -12.82
CA SER A 583 -6.61 -9.87 -13.20
C SER A 583 -6.53 -9.12 -14.55
N GLU A 584 -7.65 -8.62 -15.06
CA GLU A 584 -7.65 -7.74 -16.25
C GLU A 584 -6.84 -6.46 -16.00
N GLU A 585 -6.96 -5.86 -14.82
CA GLU A 585 -6.23 -4.64 -14.44
C GLU A 585 -4.71 -4.85 -14.50
N ASP A 586 -4.23 -6.01 -14.05
CA ASP A 586 -2.81 -6.37 -14.10
C ASP A 586 -2.30 -6.45 -15.56
N ILE A 587 -3.11 -6.98 -16.48
CA ILE A 587 -2.78 -7.03 -17.93
C ILE A 587 -2.73 -5.62 -18.51
N GLN A 588 -3.72 -4.78 -18.23
CA GLN A 588 -3.78 -3.41 -18.73
C GLN A 588 -2.59 -2.59 -18.25
N ALA A 589 -2.23 -2.68 -16.96
CA ALA A 589 -1.05 -2.01 -16.40
C ALA A 589 0.24 -2.47 -17.09
N THR A 590 0.37 -3.75 -17.38
CA THR A 590 1.54 -4.32 -18.08
C THR A 590 1.64 -3.81 -19.52
N MET A 591 0.52 -3.74 -20.25
CA MET A 591 0.50 -3.17 -21.60
C MET A 591 0.96 -1.72 -21.61
N VAL A 592 0.48 -0.91 -20.66
CA VAL A 592 0.88 0.51 -20.52
C VAL A 592 2.38 0.62 -20.24
N ALA A 593 2.91 -0.22 -19.35
CA ALA A 593 4.33 -0.23 -19.02
C ALA A 593 5.21 -0.57 -20.23
N LEU A 594 4.89 -1.64 -20.96
CA LEU A 594 5.62 -2.05 -22.15
C LEU A 594 5.63 -0.96 -23.22
N MET A 595 4.47 -0.34 -23.50
CA MET A 595 4.39 0.76 -24.46
C MET A 595 5.23 1.98 -24.06
N THR A 596 5.49 2.18 -22.76
CA THR A 596 6.24 3.32 -22.23
C THR A 596 7.75 3.10 -22.27
N HIS A 597 8.20 1.88 -22.02
CA HIS A 597 9.62 1.57 -21.79
C HIS A 597 10.28 0.79 -22.93
N THR A 598 9.52 -0.01 -23.69
CA THR A 598 10.05 -0.96 -24.68
C THR A 598 9.12 -1.11 -25.89
N ALA A 599 9.23 -0.18 -26.85
CA ALA A 599 8.34 -0.14 -28.01
C ALA A 599 8.42 -1.40 -28.89
N ARG A 600 9.60 -2.01 -29.05
CA ARG A 600 9.80 -3.23 -29.85
C ARG A 600 9.07 -4.42 -29.22
N GLU A 601 9.35 -4.68 -27.95
CA GLU A 601 8.79 -5.80 -27.20
C GLU A 601 7.28 -5.62 -27.01
N ALA A 602 6.80 -4.38 -26.79
CA ALA A 602 5.38 -4.06 -26.75
C ALA A 602 4.66 -4.42 -28.06
N GLN A 603 5.25 -4.08 -29.21
CA GLN A 603 4.69 -4.42 -30.52
C GLN A 603 4.66 -5.93 -30.75
N GLN A 604 5.75 -6.62 -30.38
CA GLN A 604 5.88 -8.07 -30.50
C GLN A 604 4.88 -8.83 -29.61
N LEU A 605 4.64 -8.37 -28.38
CA LEU A 605 3.73 -9.00 -27.42
C LEU A 605 2.27 -8.57 -27.54
N GLN A 606 1.97 -7.56 -28.37
CA GLN A 606 0.61 -7.04 -28.54
C GLN A 606 -0.42 -8.14 -28.92
N PRO A 607 -0.13 -9.07 -29.86
CA PRO A 607 -1.06 -10.13 -30.22
C PRO A 607 -1.35 -11.07 -29.04
N PHE A 608 -0.30 -11.44 -28.31
CA PHE A 608 -0.39 -12.30 -27.12
C PHE A 608 -1.25 -11.65 -26.03
N LEU A 609 -0.94 -10.41 -25.63
CA LEU A 609 -1.67 -9.70 -24.57
C LEU A 609 -3.13 -9.45 -24.93
N SER A 610 -3.40 -9.16 -26.20
CA SER A 610 -4.76 -8.98 -26.71
C SER A 610 -5.56 -10.29 -26.66
N ARG A 611 -4.96 -11.42 -27.05
CA ARG A 611 -5.61 -12.73 -26.99
C ARG A 611 -5.89 -13.14 -25.55
N LEU A 612 -4.92 -12.95 -24.66
CA LEU A 612 -5.08 -13.25 -23.23
C LEU A 612 -6.23 -12.44 -22.61
N ARG A 613 -6.31 -11.14 -22.91
CA ARG A 613 -7.41 -10.29 -22.45
C ARG A 613 -8.78 -10.76 -22.97
N GLN A 614 -8.88 -11.23 -24.21
CA GLN A 614 -10.13 -11.76 -24.77
C GLN A 614 -10.58 -13.05 -24.07
N LEU A 615 -9.64 -13.92 -23.69
CA LEU A 615 -9.94 -15.13 -22.91
C LEU A 615 -10.42 -14.77 -21.50
N LEU A 616 -9.81 -13.76 -20.88
CA LEU A 616 -10.12 -13.33 -19.52
C LEU A 616 -11.47 -12.61 -19.42
N THR A 617 -11.79 -11.73 -20.37
CA THR A 617 -13.06 -10.99 -20.44
C THR A 617 -14.25 -11.84 -20.93
N GLY A 618 -14.00 -13.08 -21.36
CA GLY A 618 -15.03 -13.95 -21.91
C GLY A 618 -15.49 -13.57 -23.32
N ALA A 619 -14.79 -12.66 -24.01
CA ALA A 619 -14.99 -12.39 -25.43
C ALA A 619 -14.78 -13.66 -26.27
N ILE A 620 -13.90 -14.55 -25.81
CA ILE A 620 -13.83 -15.95 -26.25
C ILE A 620 -14.49 -16.79 -25.17
N LYS A 621 -15.54 -17.51 -25.54
CA LYS A 621 -16.31 -18.33 -24.61
C LYS A 621 -15.46 -19.45 -24.04
N GLN A 622 -15.46 -19.57 -22.71
CA GLN A 622 -14.80 -20.67 -22.00
C GLN A 622 -15.36 -22.05 -22.44
N PRO A 623 -14.52 -23.09 -22.47
CA PRO A 623 -14.93 -24.40 -22.98
C PRO A 623 -15.89 -25.14 -22.03
N ASP A 624 -15.77 -24.95 -20.71
CA ASP A 624 -16.63 -25.58 -19.71
C ASP A 624 -16.93 -24.67 -18.51
N ARG A 625 -17.51 -25.25 -17.44
CA ARG A 625 -17.84 -24.51 -16.20
C ARG A 625 -16.62 -24.22 -15.31
N TYR A 626 -15.50 -24.90 -15.55
CA TYR A 626 -14.28 -24.81 -14.76
C TYR A 626 -13.26 -23.84 -15.38
N GLY A 627 -13.41 -23.49 -16.65
CA GLY A 627 -12.63 -22.45 -17.33
C GLY A 627 -11.68 -23.03 -18.37
N TRP A 628 -10.48 -22.49 -18.47
CA TRP A 628 -9.41 -22.94 -19.38
C TRP A 628 -8.32 -23.65 -18.59
N HIS A 629 -7.94 -24.85 -19.05
CA HIS A 629 -6.82 -25.62 -18.50
C HIS A 629 -5.51 -25.36 -19.25
N HIS A 630 -4.38 -25.81 -18.71
CA HIS A 630 -3.04 -25.47 -19.20
C HIS A 630 -2.84 -25.77 -20.69
N HIS A 631 -3.13 -27.00 -21.15
CA HIS A 631 -2.96 -27.39 -22.55
C HIS A 631 -3.77 -26.49 -23.50
N GLN A 632 -5.00 -26.13 -23.11
CA GLN A 632 -5.86 -25.26 -23.91
C GLN A 632 -5.29 -23.83 -23.97
N LEU A 633 -4.75 -23.32 -22.86
CA LEU A 633 -4.08 -22.02 -22.86
C LEU A 633 -2.80 -22.03 -23.69
N GLN A 634 -2.05 -23.14 -23.64
CA GLN A 634 -0.83 -23.32 -24.43
C GLN A 634 -1.15 -23.30 -25.93
N GLU A 635 -2.17 -24.01 -26.39
CA GLU A 635 -2.64 -23.96 -27.78
C GLU A 635 -3.05 -22.54 -28.23
N GLN A 636 -3.69 -21.78 -27.35
CA GLN A 636 -4.21 -20.44 -27.67
C GLN A 636 -3.15 -19.35 -27.67
N LEU A 637 -2.07 -19.52 -26.89
CA LEU A 637 -1.15 -18.44 -26.55
C LEU A 637 0.30 -18.70 -26.97
N ALA A 638 0.78 -19.95 -26.97
CA ALA A 638 2.20 -20.24 -27.19
C ALA A 638 2.66 -19.79 -28.59
N ALA A 639 1.85 -20.02 -29.63
CA ALA A 639 2.17 -19.60 -31.00
C ALA A 639 2.19 -18.08 -31.21
N LEU A 640 1.66 -17.30 -30.25
CA LEU A 640 1.66 -15.83 -30.29
C LEU A 640 2.90 -15.22 -29.64
N LEU A 641 3.74 -16.04 -28.98
CA LEU A 641 5.00 -15.59 -28.41
C LEU A 641 6.09 -15.57 -29.50
N PRO A 642 6.79 -14.44 -29.69
CA PRO A 642 7.93 -14.37 -30.60
C PRO A 642 9.09 -15.24 -30.11
N ALA A 643 9.81 -15.87 -31.03
CA ALA A 643 10.99 -16.66 -30.72
C ALA A 643 12.22 -15.81 -30.35
N ASP A 644 12.28 -14.55 -30.82
CA ASP A 644 13.38 -13.61 -30.61
C ASP A 644 13.14 -12.66 -29.42
N LEU A 645 12.25 -13.02 -28.50
CA LEU A 645 11.86 -12.16 -27.39
C LEU A 645 13.00 -12.01 -26.36
N ASP A 646 13.44 -10.76 -26.15
CA ASP A 646 14.46 -10.43 -25.16
C ASP A 646 13.84 -10.36 -23.75
N LEU A 647 14.02 -11.42 -22.96
CA LEU A 647 13.48 -11.52 -21.61
C LEU A 647 14.17 -10.56 -20.62
N ASP A 648 15.43 -10.21 -20.86
CA ASP A 648 16.19 -9.30 -19.99
C ASP A 648 15.73 -7.86 -20.21
N ALA A 649 15.54 -7.46 -21.47
CA ALA A 649 14.94 -6.16 -21.81
C ALA A 649 13.53 -6.03 -21.24
N LEU A 650 12.72 -7.10 -21.29
CA LEU A 650 11.40 -7.14 -20.66
C LEU A 650 11.47 -7.01 -19.14
N GLN A 651 12.40 -7.71 -18.49
CA GLN A 651 12.60 -7.61 -17.05
C GLN A 651 12.96 -6.18 -16.62
N GLN A 652 13.85 -5.53 -17.38
CA GLN A 652 14.24 -4.14 -17.13
C GLN A 652 13.09 -3.17 -17.36
N ALA A 653 12.31 -3.36 -18.43
CA ALA A 653 11.17 -2.50 -18.76
C ALA A 653 10.01 -2.59 -17.77
N LEU A 654 9.81 -3.78 -17.20
CA LEU A 654 8.77 -4.06 -16.21
C LEU A 654 9.28 -3.95 -14.77
N ALA A 655 10.53 -3.52 -14.58
CA ALA A 655 11.13 -3.38 -13.26
C ALA A 655 10.27 -2.46 -12.37
N PRO A 656 9.86 -2.93 -11.18
CA PRO A 656 8.97 -2.16 -10.32
C PRO A 656 9.70 -0.95 -9.73
N ASP A 657 9.08 0.24 -9.80
CA ASP A 657 9.57 1.40 -9.06
C ASP A 657 9.22 1.26 -7.57
N LEU A 658 10.24 0.94 -6.77
CA LEU A 658 10.12 0.77 -5.33
C LEU A 658 10.64 1.99 -4.54
N SER A 659 10.92 3.11 -5.22
CA SER A 659 11.43 4.35 -4.59
C SER A 659 10.53 4.85 -3.45
N CYS A 660 9.22 4.58 -3.52
CA CYS A 660 8.27 4.93 -2.48
C CYS A 660 8.54 4.25 -1.12
N LEU A 661 9.34 3.18 -1.09
CA LEU A 661 9.79 2.56 0.17
C LEU A 661 10.80 3.43 0.91
N ASN A 662 11.61 4.22 0.20
CA ASN A 662 12.71 5.03 0.73
C ASN A 662 12.65 6.48 0.21
N TRP A 663 11.59 7.19 0.56
CA TRP A 663 11.33 8.55 0.07
C TRP A 663 12.38 9.59 0.49
N THR A 664 13.29 9.30 1.42
CA THR A 664 14.39 10.23 1.75
C THR A 664 15.53 10.18 0.74
N ALA A 665 15.60 9.14 -0.11
CA ALA A 665 16.55 9.06 -1.22
C ALA A 665 16.45 10.28 -2.15
N ASP A 666 15.24 10.84 -2.32
CA ASP A 666 14.99 12.08 -3.06
C ASP A 666 15.80 13.30 -2.51
N TYR A 667 16.31 13.21 -1.28
CA TYR A 667 17.12 14.23 -0.63
C TYR A 667 18.62 13.88 -0.54
N GLY A 668 19.06 12.78 -1.16
CA GLY A 668 20.45 12.31 -1.16
C GLY A 668 20.87 11.52 0.08
N VAL A 669 19.94 11.18 0.98
CA VAL A 669 20.25 10.45 2.22
C VAL A 669 19.23 9.35 2.44
N ASP A 670 19.71 8.13 2.67
CA ASP A 670 18.86 6.99 2.91
C ASP A 670 18.28 7.00 4.32
N LEU A 671 17.02 6.60 4.47
CA LEU A 671 16.37 6.52 5.79
C LEU A 671 17.21 5.71 6.77
N GLY A 672 17.83 4.63 6.30
CA GLY A 672 18.71 3.75 7.07
C GLY A 672 19.97 4.41 7.62
N ASP A 673 20.42 5.52 7.03
CA ASP A 673 21.66 6.21 7.40
C ASP A 673 21.42 7.38 8.37
N LEU A 674 20.14 7.66 8.70
CA LEU A 674 19.72 8.73 9.63
C LEU A 674 19.61 8.23 11.08
N PRO A 675 19.97 9.04 12.10
CA PRO A 675 19.76 8.71 13.52
C PRO A 675 18.29 8.46 13.90
N ALA A 676 18.08 7.59 14.90
CA ALA A 676 16.76 7.15 15.39
C ALA A 676 15.76 8.29 15.65
N GLY A 677 16.21 9.37 16.30
CA GLY A 677 15.38 10.51 16.69
C GLY A 677 14.80 11.24 15.47
N VAL A 678 15.59 11.38 14.42
CA VAL A 678 15.22 12.01 13.15
C VAL A 678 14.32 11.11 12.34
N ARG A 679 14.68 9.82 12.22
CA ARG A 679 13.89 8.83 11.49
C ARG A 679 12.46 8.72 12.04
N ARG A 680 12.29 8.77 13.37
CA ARG A 680 10.98 8.77 14.04
C ARG A 680 10.14 10.03 13.81
N LYS A 681 10.73 11.14 13.39
CA LYS A 681 10.00 12.37 13.01
C LYS A 681 9.47 12.28 11.57
N LEU A 682 10.07 11.41 10.75
CA LEU A 682 9.72 11.10 9.35
C LEU A 682 8.63 10.02 9.25
N LYS A 683 7.58 10.08 10.09
CA LYS A 683 6.51 9.07 10.14
C LYS A 683 5.63 9.13 8.88
N GLU A 684 5.95 8.31 7.89
CA GLU A 684 4.97 7.90 6.89
C GLU A 684 4.13 6.74 7.45
N ARG A 685 2.82 6.76 7.20
CA ARG A 685 1.91 5.69 7.66
C ARG A 685 1.98 4.50 6.70
N ASP A 686 1.96 3.28 7.24
CA ASP A 686 2.03 2.04 6.46
C ASP A 686 1.00 1.99 5.33
N ALA A 687 -0.25 2.38 5.63
CA ALA A 687 -1.34 2.45 4.65
C ALA A 687 -1.01 3.35 3.46
N GLN A 688 -0.32 4.48 3.67
CA GLN A 688 0.04 5.40 2.59
C GLN A 688 1.12 4.78 1.67
N THR A 689 2.13 4.14 2.25
CA THR A 689 3.14 3.41 1.49
C THR A 689 2.50 2.24 0.73
N ALA A 690 1.59 1.49 1.37
CA ALA A 690 0.86 0.39 0.77
C ALA A 690 -0.03 0.86 -0.41
N THR A 691 -0.71 2.00 -0.29
CA THR A 691 -1.50 2.59 -1.40
C THR A 691 -0.61 2.95 -2.60
N ARG A 692 0.57 3.56 -2.38
CA ARG A 692 1.50 3.86 -3.47
C ARG A 692 2.02 2.58 -4.15
N LEU A 693 2.34 1.56 -3.36
CA LEU A 693 2.77 0.27 -3.89
C LEU A 693 1.66 -0.49 -4.63
N ALA A 694 0.39 -0.19 -4.37
CA ALA A 694 -0.71 -0.80 -5.12
C ALA A 694 -0.71 -0.38 -6.60
N GLU A 695 -0.13 0.78 -6.93
CA GLU A 695 0.06 1.27 -8.30
C GLU A 695 1.24 0.60 -9.02
N VAL A 696 2.15 -0.07 -8.28
CA VAL A 696 3.30 -0.76 -8.87
C VAL A 696 2.83 -1.94 -9.74
N ILE A 697 3.52 -2.12 -10.86
CA ILE A 697 3.23 -3.18 -11.83
C ILE A 697 3.52 -4.54 -11.20
N LYS A 698 2.53 -5.43 -11.31
CA LYS A 698 2.64 -6.80 -10.84
C LYS A 698 3.58 -7.60 -11.73
N GLN A 699 4.49 -8.34 -11.12
CA GLN A 699 5.51 -9.13 -11.82
C GLN A 699 4.95 -10.50 -12.22
N TRP A 700 4.09 -10.55 -13.25
CA TRP A 700 3.42 -11.78 -13.67
C TRP A 700 3.78 -12.26 -15.09
N LEU A 701 4.16 -11.34 -15.99
CA LEU A 701 4.31 -11.65 -17.42
C LEU A 701 5.45 -12.64 -17.69
N LEU A 702 6.62 -12.42 -17.09
CA LEU A 702 7.78 -13.31 -17.24
C LEU A 702 7.47 -14.75 -16.79
N PRO A 703 6.89 -14.98 -15.59
CA PRO A 703 6.43 -16.31 -15.19
C PRO A 703 5.51 -16.99 -16.21
N VAL A 704 4.58 -16.26 -16.83
CA VAL A 704 3.68 -16.84 -17.85
C VAL A 704 4.43 -17.21 -19.12
N ILE A 705 5.30 -16.33 -19.62
CA ILE A 705 6.08 -16.56 -20.84
C ILE A 705 6.96 -17.79 -20.66
N ARG A 706 7.68 -17.87 -19.54
CA ARG A 706 8.56 -18.99 -19.20
C ARG A 706 7.83 -20.33 -19.17
N VAL A 707 6.66 -20.38 -18.52
CA VAL A 707 5.82 -21.59 -18.49
C VAL A 707 5.33 -21.97 -19.90
N LEU A 708 4.96 -20.99 -20.73
CA LEU A 708 4.56 -21.25 -22.12
C LEU A 708 5.74 -21.70 -23.02
N GLN A 709 6.96 -21.27 -22.70
CA GLN A 709 8.21 -21.69 -23.36
C GLN A 709 8.70 -23.07 -22.90
N GLY A 710 8.04 -23.70 -21.92
CA GLY A 710 8.32 -25.07 -21.48
C GLY A 710 9.00 -25.19 -20.12
N GLU A 711 9.17 -24.09 -19.37
CA GLU A 711 9.54 -24.21 -17.94
C GLU A 711 8.41 -24.92 -17.16
N VAL A 712 8.80 -25.67 -16.12
CA VAL A 712 7.85 -26.45 -15.34
C VAL A 712 6.89 -25.51 -14.58
N GLY A 713 5.62 -25.58 -14.96
CA GLY A 713 4.55 -24.82 -14.33
C GLY A 713 3.19 -25.15 -14.93
N TYR A 714 2.15 -24.53 -14.39
CA TYR A 714 0.78 -24.78 -14.79
C TYR A 714 -0.01 -23.46 -14.89
N LEU A 715 -0.82 -23.35 -15.94
CA LEU A 715 -1.67 -22.18 -16.19
C LEU A 715 -3.14 -22.61 -16.15
N SER A 716 -3.99 -21.84 -15.49
CA SER A 716 -5.44 -22.01 -15.57
C SER A 716 -6.17 -20.69 -15.54
N LEU A 717 -7.26 -20.55 -16.29
CA LEU A 717 -8.07 -19.34 -16.30
C LEU A 717 -9.50 -19.69 -15.92
N SER A 718 -9.98 -19.19 -14.79
CA SER A 718 -11.35 -19.42 -14.31
C SER A 718 -11.94 -18.13 -13.76
N TYR A 719 -13.21 -17.85 -14.06
CA TYR A 719 -13.95 -16.69 -13.53
C TYR A 719 -13.20 -15.36 -13.72
N GLY A 720 -12.58 -15.15 -14.88
CA GLY A 720 -11.85 -13.91 -15.20
C GLY A 720 -10.54 -13.73 -14.44
N THR A 721 -9.99 -14.79 -13.84
CA THR A 721 -8.68 -14.75 -13.17
C THR A 721 -7.76 -15.80 -13.79
N LEU A 722 -6.59 -15.36 -14.26
CA LEU A 722 -5.51 -16.25 -14.67
C LEU A 722 -4.70 -16.65 -13.43
N THR A 723 -4.50 -17.94 -13.23
CA THR A 723 -3.67 -18.51 -12.17
C THR A 723 -2.44 -19.15 -12.79
N VAL A 724 -1.28 -18.75 -12.29
CA VAL A 724 0.04 -19.19 -12.73
C VAL A 724 0.68 -19.92 -11.56
N THR A 725 0.98 -21.20 -11.75
CA THR A 725 1.68 -22.02 -10.76
C THR A 725 3.08 -22.29 -11.27
N THR A 726 4.10 -21.88 -10.53
CA THR A 726 5.52 -22.10 -10.84
C THR A 726 6.18 -22.88 -9.71
N ILE A 727 7.38 -23.43 -9.96
CA ILE A 727 8.17 -24.03 -8.90
C ILE A 727 8.74 -22.94 -7.98
N ASP A 728 8.68 -23.17 -6.67
CA ASP A 728 9.37 -22.39 -5.63
C ASP A 728 10.46 -23.26 -4.98
N HIS A 729 11.71 -22.90 -5.21
CA HIS A 729 12.85 -23.63 -4.67
C HIS A 729 13.25 -23.19 -3.25
N HIS A 730 12.63 -22.16 -2.68
CA HIS A 730 13.08 -21.56 -1.42
C HIS A 730 13.19 -22.58 -0.27
N LEU A 731 12.12 -23.32 0.02
CA LEU A 731 12.13 -24.30 1.11
C LEU A 731 13.01 -25.52 0.79
N VAL A 732 13.11 -25.89 -0.48
CA VAL A 732 13.97 -27.00 -0.93
C VAL A 732 15.44 -26.63 -0.76
N ALA A 733 15.84 -25.42 -1.14
CA ALA A 733 17.20 -24.91 -0.96
C ALA A 733 17.57 -24.86 0.53
N ILE A 734 16.65 -24.46 1.41
CA ILE A 734 16.85 -24.48 2.86
C ILE A 734 17.03 -25.91 3.38
N ALA A 735 16.18 -26.85 2.94
CA ALA A 735 16.32 -28.25 3.32
C ALA A 735 17.67 -28.84 2.86
N GLN A 736 18.10 -28.53 1.63
CA GLN A 736 19.39 -28.98 1.09
C GLN A 736 20.60 -28.35 1.81
N ALA A 737 20.50 -27.09 2.25
CA ALA A 737 21.55 -26.40 2.99
C ALA A 737 21.66 -26.85 4.46
N ALA A 738 20.63 -27.48 5.01
CA ALA A 738 20.61 -27.93 6.39
C ALA A 738 21.47 -29.17 6.62
N ALA A 739 22.14 -29.21 7.78
CA ALA A 739 22.92 -30.37 8.23
C ALA A 739 22.08 -31.64 8.29
N LYS A 740 20.82 -31.49 8.73
CA LYS A 740 19.88 -32.60 8.93
C LYS A 740 18.43 -32.14 8.77
N ASN A 741 17.60 -33.01 8.22
CA ASN A 741 16.16 -32.82 8.02
C ASN A 741 15.39 -34.03 8.53
N LEU A 742 14.49 -33.80 9.48
CA LEU A 742 13.56 -34.80 9.99
C LEU A 742 12.15 -34.45 9.53
N PHE A 743 11.56 -35.27 8.66
CA PHE A 743 10.18 -35.10 8.19
C PHE A 743 9.24 -35.97 9.02
N LEU A 744 8.34 -35.35 9.76
CA LEU A 744 7.38 -36.03 10.64
C LEU A 744 6.03 -36.18 9.92
N ASP A 745 5.94 -37.11 8.97
CA ASP A 745 4.73 -37.30 8.17
C ASP A 745 4.31 -38.77 8.06
N ALA A 746 3.20 -39.10 8.74
CA ALA A 746 2.58 -40.43 8.70
C ALA A 746 1.90 -40.74 7.35
N THR A 747 1.62 -39.73 6.54
CA THR A 747 0.85 -39.82 5.28
C THR A 747 1.71 -39.52 4.05
N GLY A 748 2.99 -39.25 4.25
CA GLY A 748 3.93 -38.86 3.19
C GLY A 748 4.30 -40.04 2.32
N ASP A 749 4.34 -39.82 1.00
CA ASP A 749 4.91 -40.76 0.05
C ASP A 749 6.40 -40.45 -0.11
N LEU A 750 7.27 -41.46 0.04
CA LEU A 750 8.72 -41.31 -0.10
C LEU A 750 9.11 -40.80 -1.48
N ALA A 751 8.45 -41.28 -2.54
CA ALA A 751 8.72 -40.87 -3.91
C ALA A 751 8.30 -39.41 -4.15
N GLU A 752 7.19 -38.98 -3.56
CA GLU A 752 6.75 -37.58 -3.61
C GLU A 752 7.75 -36.66 -2.91
N LEU A 753 8.21 -37.03 -1.71
CA LEU A 753 9.22 -36.25 -0.97
C LEU A 753 10.55 -36.17 -1.73
N ALA A 754 11.03 -37.31 -2.25
CA ALA A 754 12.24 -37.39 -3.07
C ALA A 754 12.13 -36.50 -4.32
N ALA A 755 10.99 -36.53 -5.01
CA ALA A 755 10.72 -35.68 -6.17
C ALA A 755 10.67 -34.19 -5.82
N VAL A 756 10.09 -33.82 -4.68
CA VAL A 756 10.06 -32.42 -4.20
C VAL A 756 11.47 -31.92 -3.88
N LEU A 757 12.30 -32.74 -3.24
CA LEU A 757 13.68 -32.43 -2.89
C LEU A 757 14.65 -32.50 -4.08
N GLY A 758 14.28 -33.20 -5.16
CA GLY A 758 15.14 -33.44 -6.30
C GLY A 758 16.30 -34.39 -5.99
N ILE A 759 16.11 -35.34 -5.07
CA ILE A 759 17.14 -36.31 -4.64
C ILE A 759 16.65 -37.76 -4.85
N PRO A 760 17.55 -38.75 -4.98
CA PRO A 760 17.16 -40.16 -5.07
C PRO A 760 16.52 -40.67 -3.78
N MET A 761 15.56 -41.60 -3.88
CA MET A 761 14.82 -42.12 -2.71
C MET A 761 15.75 -42.80 -1.70
N GLU A 762 16.81 -43.45 -2.15
CA GLU A 762 17.82 -44.13 -1.33
C GLU A 762 18.65 -43.19 -0.44
N THR A 763 18.58 -41.89 -0.69
CA THR A 763 19.26 -40.87 0.15
C THR A 763 18.44 -40.43 1.36
N ILE A 764 17.17 -40.88 1.42
CA ILE A 764 16.24 -40.54 2.50
C ILE A 764 16.07 -41.77 3.38
N ASP A 765 16.43 -41.66 4.65
CA ASP A 765 16.19 -42.71 5.64
C ASP A 765 14.70 -42.81 5.92
N TYR A 766 14.07 -43.84 5.37
CA TYR A 766 12.65 -44.09 5.51
C TYR A 766 12.38 -45.00 6.72
N ILE A 767 11.89 -44.41 7.80
CA ILE A 767 11.79 -45.05 9.12
C ILE A 767 10.38 -44.95 9.69
N ALA A 768 9.97 -45.90 10.53
CA ALA A 768 8.72 -45.81 11.26
C ALA A 768 8.76 -46.63 12.56
N VAL A 769 8.11 -46.16 13.60
CA VAL A 769 7.91 -46.95 14.83
C VAL A 769 7.05 -48.18 14.51
N GLU A 770 7.35 -49.30 15.19
CA GLU A 770 6.52 -50.49 15.20
C GLU A 770 5.06 -50.15 15.55
N GLU A 771 4.09 -50.76 14.88
CA GLU A 771 2.69 -50.38 15.09
C GLU A 771 2.28 -50.58 16.56
N PRO A 772 1.86 -49.52 17.26
CA PRO A 772 1.40 -49.66 18.63
C PRO A 772 0.13 -50.51 18.65
N VAL A 773 -0.05 -51.33 19.70
CA VAL A 773 -1.30 -52.05 19.94
C VAL A 773 -2.43 -51.02 20.06
N GLY A 774 -3.34 -51.01 19.09
CA GLY A 774 -4.42 -50.03 19.00
C GLY A 774 -5.30 -50.03 20.25
N ALA A 775 -5.84 -48.86 20.60
CA ALA A 775 -6.80 -48.75 21.71
C ALA A 775 -8.10 -49.50 21.37
N GLU A 776 -8.72 -50.14 22.37
CA GLU A 776 -10.07 -50.70 22.22
C GLU A 776 -11.09 -49.56 22.10
N VAL A 777 -11.57 -49.31 20.88
CA VAL A 777 -12.54 -48.24 20.58
C VAL A 777 -13.85 -48.85 20.06
N THR A 778 -14.97 -48.50 20.70
CA THR A 778 -16.31 -48.84 20.20
C THR A 778 -16.75 -47.83 19.15
N LEU A 779 -16.87 -48.28 17.89
CA LEU A 779 -17.36 -47.46 16.78
C LEU A 779 -18.86 -47.66 16.59
N THR A 780 -19.63 -46.56 16.55
CA THR A 780 -21.07 -46.59 16.24
C THR A 780 -21.34 -45.68 15.04
N GLN A 781 -21.85 -46.26 13.96
CA GLN A 781 -22.20 -45.52 12.75
C GLN A 781 -23.70 -45.23 12.71
N VAL A 782 -24.07 -43.95 12.72
CA VAL A 782 -25.47 -43.52 12.53
C VAL A 782 -25.72 -43.34 11.03
N THR A 783 -26.62 -44.14 10.45
CA THR A 783 -26.91 -44.16 9.01
C THR A 783 -28.22 -43.42 8.68
N GLY A 784 -28.56 -43.31 7.39
CA GLY A 784 -29.85 -42.76 6.94
C GLY A 784 -29.96 -41.23 6.88
N LEU A 785 -28.85 -40.49 7.07
CA LEU A 785 -28.78 -39.02 7.08
C LEU A 785 -28.17 -38.42 5.78
N GLY A 786 -27.79 -39.26 4.82
CA GLY A 786 -27.05 -38.85 3.61
C GLY A 786 -25.57 -38.57 3.88
N ARG A 787 -24.87 -37.97 2.90
CA ARG A 787 -23.40 -37.70 2.99
C ARG A 787 -23.02 -36.57 3.95
N LEU A 788 -23.99 -35.77 4.42
CA LEU A 788 -23.76 -34.62 5.30
C LEU A 788 -22.60 -33.70 4.82
N GLY A 789 -22.54 -33.41 3.50
CA GLY A 789 -21.53 -32.55 2.89
C GLY A 789 -21.70 -31.05 3.19
N GLN A 790 -20.99 -30.17 2.48
CA GLN A 790 -21.08 -28.71 2.68
C GLN A 790 -22.40 -28.08 2.22
N GLN A 791 -23.17 -28.80 1.40
CA GLN A 791 -24.50 -28.40 0.92
C GLN A 791 -25.53 -29.36 1.52
N ARG A 792 -26.39 -28.87 2.41
CA ARG A 792 -27.41 -29.65 3.13
C ARG A 792 -28.75 -28.92 3.12
N GLY A 793 -29.85 -29.65 2.89
CA GLY A 793 -31.21 -29.12 3.05
C GLY A 793 -31.60 -28.90 4.52
N LYS A 794 -32.70 -28.18 4.78
CA LYS A 794 -33.19 -27.89 6.15
C LYS A 794 -33.46 -29.16 6.96
N GLU A 795 -34.09 -30.16 6.33
CA GLU A 795 -34.43 -31.43 6.99
C GLU A 795 -33.19 -32.24 7.40
N GLN A 796 -32.18 -32.32 6.53
CA GLN A 796 -30.91 -33.01 6.84
C GLN A 796 -30.20 -32.36 8.03
N GLN A 797 -30.23 -31.04 8.13
CA GLN A 797 -29.64 -30.30 9.25
C GLN A 797 -30.40 -30.60 10.56
N ALA A 798 -31.73 -30.54 10.53
CA ALA A 798 -32.56 -30.82 11.72
C ALA A 798 -32.35 -32.25 12.25
N ARG A 799 -32.26 -33.24 11.36
CA ARG A 799 -32.03 -34.64 11.75
C ARG A 799 -30.63 -34.86 12.33
N ALA A 800 -29.60 -34.23 11.76
CA ALA A 800 -28.25 -34.32 12.29
C ALA A 800 -28.14 -33.68 13.68
N GLU A 801 -28.80 -32.55 13.90
CA GLU A 801 -28.84 -31.87 15.20
C GLU A 801 -29.51 -32.75 16.27
N ALA A 802 -30.66 -33.36 15.95
CA ALA A 802 -31.37 -34.24 16.87
C ALA A 802 -30.52 -35.44 17.34
N VAL A 803 -29.67 -35.99 16.46
CA VAL A 803 -28.74 -37.07 16.81
C VAL A 803 -27.65 -36.55 17.75
N ILE A 804 -27.08 -35.39 17.47
CA ILE A 804 -26.05 -34.77 18.31
C ILE A 804 -26.63 -34.48 19.71
N ASP A 805 -27.82 -33.91 19.80
CA ASP A 805 -28.48 -33.58 21.06
C ASP A 805 -28.77 -34.83 21.90
N HIS A 806 -29.23 -35.92 21.26
CA HIS A 806 -29.41 -37.21 21.93
C HIS A 806 -28.10 -37.72 22.57
N TYR A 807 -26.98 -37.64 21.84
CA TYR A 807 -25.70 -38.10 22.38
C TYR A 807 -25.10 -37.13 23.41
N ARG A 808 -25.32 -35.81 23.28
CA ARG A 808 -24.91 -34.84 24.31
C ARG A 808 -25.66 -35.08 25.63
N GLN A 809 -26.96 -35.42 25.56
CA GLN A 809 -27.77 -35.73 26.75
C GLN A 809 -27.40 -37.07 27.40
N SER A 810 -27.13 -38.10 26.59
CA SER A 810 -26.78 -39.43 27.10
C SER A 810 -25.31 -39.57 27.51
N ARG A 811 -24.43 -38.70 27.01
CA ARG A 811 -22.99 -38.71 27.30
C ARG A 811 -22.49 -37.30 27.66
N GLY A 812 -22.30 -37.06 28.96
CA GLY A 812 -21.83 -35.77 29.46
C GLY A 812 -20.42 -35.34 29.02
N ASP A 813 -19.59 -36.27 28.51
CA ASP A 813 -18.22 -36.00 28.04
C ASP A 813 -18.07 -36.08 26.51
N LEU A 814 -19.17 -35.86 25.77
CA LEU A 814 -19.13 -35.92 24.31
C LEU A 814 -18.45 -34.70 23.70
N ALA A 815 -17.41 -34.94 22.90
CA ALA A 815 -16.88 -33.96 21.95
C ALA A 815 -17.50 -34.17 20.57
N VAL A 816 -17.74 -33.08 19.85
CA VAL A 816 -18.37 -33.11 18.52
C VAL A 816 -17.44 -32.46 17.48
N ILE A 817 -17.21 -33.15 16.36
CA ILE A 817 -16.47 -32.62 15.19
C ILE A 817 -17.45 -32.45 14.03
N ARG A 818 -17.52 -31.25 13.43
CA ARG A 818 -18.42 -30.91 12.30
C ARG A 818 -17.69 -30.11 11.22
N LEU A 819 -18.32 -29.98 10.05
CA LEU A 819 -17.83 -29.05 9.01
C LEU A 819 -17.95 -27.61 9.50
N LYS A 820 -16.94 -26.77 9.20
CA LYS A 820 -16.86 -25.36 9.66
C LYS A 820 -18.16 -24.55 9.48
N ARG A 821 -18.91 -24.79 8.40
CA ARG A 821 -20.17 -24.11 8.10
C ARG A 821 -21.28 -24.39 9.11
N TYR A 822 -21.24 -25.54 9.79
CA TYR A 822 -22.27 -26.05 10.69
C TYR A 822 -21.80 -26.20 12.13
N ALA A 823 -20.53 -25.91 12.41
CA ALA A 823 -19.97 -25.97 13.76
C ALA A 823 -20.57 -24.85 14.63
N GLN A 824 -20.99 -25.20 15.83
CA GLN A 824 -21.48 -24.26 16.85
C GLN A 824 -20.37 -23.95 17.87
N ALA A 825 -20.63 -23.00 18.78
CA ALA A 825 -19.73 -22.71 19.89
C ALA A 825 -19.47 -23.98 20.73
N GLY A 826 -18.19 -24.30 20.95
CA GLY A 826 -17.76 -25.50 21.66
C GLY A 826 -17.48 -26.72 20.78
N ASP A 827 -18.01 -26.77 19.55
CA ASP A 827 -17.69 -27.84 18.59
C ASP A 827 -16.24 -27.73 18.08
N ARG A 828 -15.76 -28.80 17.43
CA ARG A 828 -14.49 -28.85 16.71
C ARG A 828 -14.75 -28.92 15.21
N ARG A 829 -13.85 -28.35 14.42
CA ARG A 829 -14.02 -28.20 12.97
C ARG A 829 -13.17 -29.20 12.22
N TRP A 830 -13.78 -29.86 11.25
CA TRP A 830 -13.08 -30.70 10.28
C TRP A 830 -11.92 -29.97 9.61
N PHE A 831 -10.78 -30.67 9.50
CA PHE A 831 -9.53 -30.23 8.87
C PHE A 831 -8.85 -29.02 9.53
N VAL A 832 -9.40 -28.51 10.64
CA VAL A 832 -8.84 -27.40 11.39
C VAL A 832 -8.49 -27.86 12.81
N ASP A 833 -9.48 -28.34 13.55
CA ASP A 833 -9.28 -28.79 14.94
C ASP A 833 -9.25 -30.32 15.06
N SER A 834 -9.61 -31.04 13.98
CA SER A 834 -9.61 -32.51 13.92
C SER A 834 -8.27 -33.12 13.52
N ARG A 835 -7.27 -32.29 13.18
CA ARG A 835 -5.90 -32.68 12.81
C ARG A 835 -4.93 -31.79 13.58
N GLY A 836 -3.78 -32.34 13.97
CA GLY A 836 -2.73 -31.57 14.67
C GLY A 836 -3.25 -30.84 15.91
N SER A 837 -4.04 -31.50 16.76
CA SER A 837 -4.58 -30.89 17.98
C SER A 837 -4.78 -31.94 19.08
N ASN A 838 -4.46 -31.56 20.32
CA ASN A 838 -4.69 -32.35 21.53
C ASN A 838 -5.87 -31.82 22.37
N ASP A 839 -6.69 -30.90 21.83
CA ASP A 839 -7.80 -30.25 22.55
C ASP A 839 -8.82 -31.26 23.13
N LEU A 840 -8.86 -32.48 22.60
CA LEU A 840 -9.79 -33.55 22.98
C LEU A 840 -9.10 -34.71 23.73
N GLN A 841 -7.85 -34.56 24.15
CA GLN A 841 -7.08 -35.64 24.82
C GLN A 841 -7.77 -36.23 26.05
N THR A 842 -8.52 -35.41 26.80
CA THR A 842 -9.22 -35.83 28.02
C THR A 842 -10.60 -36.45 27.76
N ARG A 843 -11.09 -36.40 26.51
CA ARG A 843 -12.46 -36.80 26.15
C ARG A 843 -12.54 -38.30 25.89
N LYS A 844 -13.56 -38.94 26.48
CA LYS A 844 -13.81 -40.38 26.35
C LYS A 844 -14.79 -40.72 25.23
N SER A 845 -15.47 -39.74 24.65
CA SER A 845 -16.46 -39.95 23.59
C SER A 845 -16.35 -38.86 22.53
N LEU A 846 -16.34 -39.29 21.26
CA LEU A 846 -16.25 -38.41 20.10
C LEU A 846 -17.39 -38.73 19.13
N LEU A 847 -18.13 -37.71 18.72
CA LEU A 847 -19.08 -37.78 17.61
C LEU A 847 -18.54 -36.97 16.45
N ILE A 848 -18.49 -37.61 15.30
CA ILE A 848 -17.97 -37.02 14.08
C ILE A 848 -19.11 -36.91 13.06
N GLU A 849 -19.41 -35.68 12.65
CA GLU A 849 -20.48 -35.36 11.69
C GLU A 849 -19.89 -34.95 10.34
N GLY A 850 -20.29 -35.65 9.28
CA GLY A 850 -19.71 -35.44 7.95
C GLY A 850 -18.43 -36.24 7.75
N PRO A 851 -17.62 -35.94 6.71
CA PRO A 851 -16.72 -36.92 6.11
C PRO A 851 -15.59 -37.34 7.06
N PRO A 852 -15.36 -38.66 7.20
CA PRO A 852 -14.65 -39.33 6.11
C PRO A 852 -15.44 -40.55 5.61
N CYS A 853 -15.82 -40.52 4.33
CA CYS A 853 -16.12 -41.72 3.56
C CYS A 853 -14.99 -41.90 2.52
N PRO A 854 -14.57 -43.14 2.26
CA PRO A 854 -13.64 -43.46 1.17
C PRO A 854 -14.18 -43.06 -0.21
#